data_AF-N6TY97-F1
#
_entry.id   AF-N6TY97-F1
#
_cell.length_a   1.000
_cell.length_b   1.000
_cell.length_c   1.000
_cell.angle_alpha   90.00
_cell.angle_beta   90.00
_cell.angle_gamma   90.00
#
_symmetry.space_group_name_H-M   'P 1'
#
loop_
_entity.id
_entity.type
_entity.pdbx_description
1 polymer ?
#
loop_
_entity_poly.entity_id
_entity_poly.type
_entity_poly.pdbx_seq_one_letter_code
_entity_poly.pdbx_strand_id
1 'polypeptide(L)'
;MLEGWRLAVSKLFLIPQRYILGIMGFLAVVNAYTMRVVLSVAITEMVQSINHNQTIDSTTCPYEFQGNSTTPRTSSSANLYPWTSKQQGLILSSFYWGYVITHIPGGMIAERFGGKYALGLGMLCTAIFTFITPFVVYATNGSWVSLVVVRILEGLGEGTTFPALTTLLANWVPLKERSKIGTLVYAGSQIGTVVGNSVSGALISATNDWAIAFYFFGAVGIVWFIFWIILCYPNPKSHPFISDKEKAYLGEQISNISSRDKVIPWKSILTSPPIWALVVAQIGHDWGFFTMVTDLPKYMKDVLHFNVKENGIWSSVPYIFMWIVSMSSGWICDWLIHKGYMKISRARKFFTTLASMGPAAFILIASYVGCNRMLAVGMFTIGMGFMGTFYCGMKVNALDLSPNYAGTIMAIVNGIGGLTGIIVPYLVGALTENHTLAEWRIVFWIAFGVFLVTNFIFVVFGSGKVQPWNAAEEKEKSAEAGSSYTTIFAGFLLPQRYILGIMGFFAIVNAYTMRVSLSLAITEMVIPINATEYYDPEACTPVGSNQTNSAIRGTTYPALTALLAKWVPLKERATIGSIVFSGSQFGTILSNALSGELIRRTKDWASVFYFFGALAILWFILWVLLCYSDPSSHPFISDKEKEYLEKELSNVSNVKLDVPWKSILTSVPMWALVITQVGHDWGFFTMITDLPKYMKDVLKFNVSQNGTWSSVPYIVMLLTSIMSGWFCDFLVRRNIMSLTFSRKFFTSVASIGPAVFIVIASYAGCDRMLAVWMFTIAMAFMGCYYCGMKVNALDLSPNFAGTLMAIINGLGATSGIVTPYLAGALTEDHTLAQWRLVFWITFGVFGVTNLVYLLFGTGKEQLWNNPEYNAEKPKQPFEENGKANIEMKTSM
;
A
#
# COMPACT_ATOMS: atom_id res chain seq x y z
N MET A 1 26.41 35.51 6.43
CA MET A 1 26.82 35.94 5.07
C MET A 1 27.55 34.78 4.42
N LEU A 2 27.39 34.59 3.11
CA LEU A 2 28.19 33.60 2.36
C LEU A 2 29.64 34.11 2.26
N GLU A 3 30.60 33.33 2.76
CA GLU A 3 32.03 33.68 2.72
C GLU A 3 32.86 32.65 1.93
N GLY A 4 33.97 33.10 1.37
CA GLY A 4 34.95 32.26 0.66
C GLY A 4 34.45 31.68 -0.67
N TRP A 5 34.86 30.45 -0.98
CA TRP A 5 34.56 29.75 -2.24
C TRP A 5 33.06 29.61 -2.53
N ARG A 6 32.22 29.59 -1.50
CA ARG A 6 30.75 29.52 -1.64
C ARG A 6 30.17 30.78 -2.28
N LEU A 7 30.77 31.94 -2.02
CA LEU A 7 30.37 33.20 -2.65
C LEU A 7 30.73 33.23 -4.14
N ALA A 8 31.90 32.68 -4.51
CA ALA A 8 32.33 32.55 -5.89
C ALA A 8 31.41 31.61 -6.70
N VAL A 9 31.01 30.48 -6.11
CA VAL A 9 30.04 29.55 -6.71
C VAL A 9 28.64 30.16 -6.78
N SER A 10 28.20 30.94 -5.80
CA SER A 10 26.88 31.61 -5.86
C SER A 10 26.79 32.62 -7.02
N LYS A 11 27.91 33.27 -7.38
CA LYS A 11 28.00 34.18 -8.54
C LYS A 11 27.92 33.48 -9.90
N LEU A 12 28.18 32.16 -9.95
CA LEU A 12 27.99 31.33 -11.16
C LEU A 12 26.50 31.01 -11.42
N PHE A 13 25.66 31.02 -10.40
CA PHE A 13 24.21 30.81 -10.53
C PHE A 13 23.50 32.15 -10.84
N LEU A 14 23.46 32.53 -12.12
CA LEU A 14 22.75 33.71 -12.62
C LEU A 14 21.21 33.61 -12.48
N ILE A 15 20.69 32.40 -12.27
CA ILE A 15 19.24 32.10 -12.19
C ILE A 15 18.84 31.88 -10.71
N PRO A 16 17.75 32.50 -10.22
CA PRO A 16 17.28 32.27 -8.85
C PRO A 16 16.92 30.80 -8.59
N GLN A 17 17.24 30.31 -7.40
CA GLN A 17 17.19 28.87 -7.08
C GLN A 17 15.76 28.30 -7.13
N ARG A 18 14.73 29.13 -6.88
CA ARG A 18 13.33 28.70 -7.03
C ARG A 18 12.94 28.34 -8.46
N TYR A 19 13.55 28.97 -9.47
CA TYR A 19 13.31 28.63 -10.89
C TYR A 19 14.04 27.35 -11.28
N ILE A 20 15.24 27.12 -10.74
CA ILE A 20 15.97 25.86 -10.90
C ILE A 20 15.14 24.71 -10.32
N LEU A 21 14.57 24.88 -9.12
CA LEU A 21 13.64 23.90 -8.55
C LEU A 21 12.40 23.68 -9.44
N GLY A 22 11.82 24.74 -10.00
CA GLY A 22 10.69 24.65 -10.94
C GLY A 22 11.03 23.86 -12.21
N ILE A 23 12.20 24.11 -12.82
CA ILE A 23 12.67 23.39 -14.01
C ILE A 23 12.96 21.93 -13.67
N MET A 24 13.64 21.67 -12.55
CA MET A 24 13.92 20.30 -12.11
C MET A 24 12.63 19.55 -11.77
N GLY A 25 11.64 20.22 -11.17
CA GLY A 25 10.30 19.68 -10.93
C GLY A 25 9.55 19.37 -12.22
N PHE A 26 9.63 20.25 -13.23
CA PHE A 26 9.11 19.98 -14.58
C PHE A 26 9.75 18.72 -15.19
N LEU A 27 11.09 18.62 -15.15
CA LEU A 27 11.81 17.46 -15.65
C LEU A 27 11.48 16.18 -14.86
N ALA A 28 11.21 16.29 -13.55
CA ALA A 28 10.74 15.16 -12.73
C ALA A 28 9.43 14.60 -13.28
N VAL A 29 8.45 15.48 -13.56
CA VAL A 29 7.15 15.09 -14.09
C VAL A 29 7.29 14.56 -15.52
N VAL A 30 8.15 15.16 -16.36
CA VAL A 30 8.46 14.62 -17.69
C VAL A 30 8.98 13.19 -17.59
N ASN A 31 9.99 12.94 -16.74
CA ASN A 31 10.57 11.61 -16.54
C ASN A 31 9.57 10.61 -15.97
N ALA A 32 8.73 11.02 -15.04
CA ALA A 32 7.69 10.17 -14.47
C ALA A 32 6.74 9.66 -15.57
N TYR A 33 6.26 10.57 -16.42
CA TYR A 33 5.34 10.21 -17.50
C TYR A 33 6.00 9.45 -18.65
N THR A 34 7.28 9.69 -18.97
CA THR A 34 7.98 8.88 -19.99
C THR A 34 8.12 7.42 -19.53
N MET A 35 8.53 7.18 -18.28
CA MET A 35 8.63 5.83 -17.68
C MET A 35 7.27 5.16 -17.50
N ARG A 36 6.20 5.93 -17.30
CA ARG A 36 4.84 5.39 -17.23
C ARG A 36 4.34 4.88 -18.58
N VAL A 37 4.54 5.68 -19.63
CA VAL A 37 3.97 5.51 -20.97
C VAL A 37 4.80 4.57 -21.86
N VAL A 38 6.10 4.39 -21.57
CA VAL A 38 6.98 3.49 -22.34
C VAL A 38 6.37 2.10 -22.56
N LEU A 39 5.70 1.53 -21.54
CA LEU A 39 5.08 0.21 -21.64
C LEU A 39 3.85 0.20 -22.55
N SER A 40 3.05 1.27 -22.61
CA SER A 40 1.86 1.35 -23.47
C SER A 40 2.23 1.21 -24.95
N VAL A 41 3.41 1.71 -25.34
CA VAL A 41 3.96 1.52 -26.70
C VAL A 41 4.68 0.18 -26.82
N ALA A 42 5.55 -0.16 -25.86
CA ALA A 42 6.37 -1.37 -25.96
C ALA A 42 5.55 -2.66 -25.93
N ILE A 43 4.46 -2.73 -25.15
CA ILE A 43 3.60 -3.91 -25.06
C ILE A 43 3.04 -4.31 -26.43
N THR A 44 2.87 -3.34 -27.33
CA THR A 44 2.40 -3.60 -28.68
C THR A 44 3.41 -4.45 -29.48
N GLU A 45 4.72 -4.32 -29.23
CA GLU A 45 5.79 -5.12 -29.86
C GLU A 45 6.24 -6.34 -29.03
N MET A 46 5.77 -6.46 -27.79
CA MET A 46 6.12 -7.59 -26.91
C MET A 46 5.20 -8.81 -27.10
N VAL A 47 4.02 -8.62 -27.69
CA VAL A 47 2.98 -9.66 -27.79
C VAL A 47 2.87 -10.22 -29.20
N GLN A 48 2.61 -11.53 -29.29
CA GLN A 48 2.32 -12.21 -30.55
C GLN A 48 1.05 -11.66 -31.21
N SER A 49 1.12 -11.31 -32.50
CA SER A 49 -0.06 -10.93 -33.28
C SER A 49 -1.02 -12.13 -33.43
N ILE A 50 -2.32 -11.90 -33.20
CA ILE A 50 -3.34 -12.90 -33.51
C ILE A 50 -3.45 -13.03 -35.03
N ASN A 51 -3.15 -14.22 -35.56
CA ASN A 51 -3.41 -14.53 -36.97
C ASN A 51 -4.92 -14.71 -37.14
N HIS A 52 -5.62 -13.69 -37.62
CA HIS A 52 -6.96 -13.88 -38.14
C HIS A 52 -6.87 -14.80 -39.37
N ASN A 53 -7.38 -16.03 -39.26
CA ASN A 53 -7.63 -16.86 -40.44
C ASN A 53 -8.46 -16.02 -41.43
N GLN A 54 -8.13 -16.13 -42.72
CA GLN A 54 -8.64 -15.32 -43.84
C GLN A 54 -10.16 -15.46 -44.11
N THR A 55 -11.01 -15.46 -43.10
CA THR A 55 -12.38 -15.01 -43.22
C THR A 55 -12.34 -13.50 -43.05
N ILE A 56 -12.65 -12.76 -44.11
CA ILE A 56 -12.81 -11.30 -44.09
C ILE A 56 -13.87 -10.97 -43.05
N ASP A 57 -13.47 -10.73 -41.81
CA ASP A 57 -14.39 -10.31 -40.77
C ASP A 57 -14.63 -8.82 -40.99
N SER A 58 -15.88 -8.46 -41.27
CA SER A 58 -16.30 -7.10 -41.68
C SER A 58 -16.06 -6.00 -40.62
N THR A 59 -15.42 -6.34 -39.51
CA THR A 59 -15.27 -5.54 -38.29
C THR A 59 -13.82 -5.16 -37.95
N THR A 60 -12.83 -5.57 -38.75
CA THR A 60 -11.43 -5.13 -38.65
C THR A 60 -11.00 -4.45 -39.94
N CYS A 61 -10.09 -3.47 -39.84
CA CYS A 61 -9.65 -2.73 -41.01
C CYS A 61 -8.74 -3.58 -41.90
N PRO A 62 -8.85 -3.49 -43.24
CA PRO A 62 -7.97 -4.25 -44.10
C PRO A 62 -6.51 -3.79 -43.89
N TYR A 63 -5.60 -4.75 -43.78
CA TYR A 63 -4.17 -4.49 -43.91
C TYR A 63 -3.91 -3.90 -45.29
N GLU A 64 -3.20 -2.77 -45.37
CA GLU A 64 -2.73 -2.29 -46.66
C GLU A 64 -1.71 -3.30 -47.20
N PHE A 65 -2.10 -4.05 -48.22
CA PHE A 65 -1.19 -4.89 -48.99
C PHE A 65 -0.19 -3.97 -49.69
N GLN A 66 1.02 -3.83 -49.14
CA GLN A 66 2.16 -3.38 -49.93
C GLN A 66 2.47 -4.49 -50.94
N GLY A 67 2.21 -4.20 -52.22
CA GLY A 67 2.39 -5.13 -53.33
C GLY A 67 3.81 -5.71 -53.38
N ASN A 68 3.89 -7.00 -53.70
CA ASN A 68 5.05 -7.76 -54.17
C ASN A 68 6.42 -7.21 -53.75
N SER A 69 6.78 -7.43 -52.49
CA SER A 69 8.18 -7.68 -52.13
C SER A 69 8.26 -9.05 -51.50
N THR A 70 8.62 -10.04 -52.31
CA THR A 70 9.16 -11.33 -51.86
C THR A 70 10.51 -11.08 -51.21
N THR A 71 10.52 -10.47 -50.04
CA THR A 71 11.57 -10.70 -49.05
C THR A 71 10.89 -11.44 -47.91
N PRO A 72 11.26 -12.70 -47.64
CA PRO A 72 10.86 -13.28 -46.37
C PRO A 72 11.42 -12.34 -45.32
N ARG A 73 10.55 -11.64 -44.58
CA ARG A 73 10.96 -11.01 -43.32
C ARG A 73 11.44 -12.17 -42.48
N THR A 74 12.73 -12.47 -42.53
CA THR A 74 13.42 -13.17 -41.47
C THR A 74 13.28 -12.27 -40.26
N SER A 75 12.15 -12.39 -39.57
CA SER A 75 11.92 -11.87 -38.22
C SER A 75 12.86 -12.66 -37.31
N SER A 76 14.13 -12.27 -37.34
CA SER A 76 15.15 -12.69 -36.40
C SER A 76 14.75 -12.15 -35.03
N SER A 77 14.00 -12.99 -34.31
CA SER A 77 13.99 -13.11 -32.85
C SER A 77 13.90 -11.82 -32.04
N ALA A 78 12.78 -11.11 -32.12
CA ALA A 78 12.22 -10.49 -30.91
C ALA A 78 11.42 -11.58 -30.19
N ASN A 79 11.75 -11.89 -28.93
CA ASN A 79 10.98 -12.84 -28.13
C ASN A 79 9.55 -12.32 -27.94
N LEU A 80 8.62 -12.73 -28.79
CA LEU A 80 7.20 -12.39 -28.70
C LEU A 80 6.51 -13.31 -27.70
N TYR A 81 5.77 -12.72 -26.76
CA TYR A 81 5.15 -13.46 -25.66
C TYR A 81 3.65 -13.68 -25.88
N PRO A 82 3.11 -14.86 -25.53
CA PRO A 82 1.70 -15.20 -25.74
C PRO A 82 0.82 -14.64 -24.60
N TRP A 83 0.73 -13.31 -24.50
CA TRP A 83 -0.10 -12.64 -23.48
C TRP A 83 -1.49 -12.30 -24.02
N THR A 84 -2.53 -12.80 -23.34
CA THR A 84 -3.92 -12.47 -23.64
C THR A 84 -4.23 -10.98 -23.42
N SER A 85 -5.25 -10.43 -24.10
CA SER A 85 -5.69 -9.04 -23.91
C SER A 85 -6.00 -8.71 -22.44
N LYS A 86 -6.57 -9.66 -21.70
CA LYS A 86 -6.81 -9.53 -20.26
C LYS A 86 -5.52 -9.44 -19.44
N GLN A 87 -4.51 -10.25 -19.77
CA GLN A 87 -3.20 -10.19 -19.10
C GLN A 87 -2.48 -8.88 -19.40
N GLN A 88 -2.55 -8.37 -20.63
CA GLN A 88 -2.01 -7.06 -20.99
C GLN A 88 -2.68 -5.94 -20.21
N GLY A 89 -4.02 -5.96 -20.09
CA GLY A 89 -4.77 -5.02 -19.27
C GLY A 89 -4.36 -5.06 -17.79
N LEU A 90 -4.13 -6.26 -17.24
CA LEU A 90 -3.60 -6.43 -15.88
C LEU A 90 -2.20 -5.84 -15.72
N ILE A 91 -1.28 -6.10 -16.66
CA ILE A 91 0.08 -5.54 -16.68
C ILE A 91 0.05 -4.00 -16.72
N LEU A 92 -0.81 -3.41 -17.56
CA LEU A 92 -0.95 -1.96 -17.68
C LEU A 92 -1.54 -1.34 -16.41
N SER A 93 -2.54 -2.01 -15.81
CA SER A 93 -3.19 -1.55 -14.58
C SER A 93 -2.33 -1.67 -13.31
N SER A 94 -1.39 -2.62 -13.26
CA SER A 94 -0.69 -2.98 -12.02
C SER A 94 0.25 -1.87 -11.50
N PHE A 95 0.72 -0.99 -12.39
CA PHE A 95 1.40 0.25 -11.99
C PHE A 95 0.54 1.08 -11.02
N TYR A 96 -0.75 1.22 -11.32
CA TYR A 96 -1.66 2.02 -10.50
C TYR A 96 -1.96 1.39 -9.14
N TRP A 97 -1.76 0.07 -8.99
CA TRP A 97 -1.93 -0.61 -7.70
C TRP A 97 -0.88 -0.09 -6.70
N GLY A 98 0.38 0.00 -7.12
CA GLY A 98 1.45 0.60 -6.31
C GLY A 98 1.25 2.10 -6.11
N TYR A 99 0.90 2.82 -7.19
CA TYR A 99 0.74 4.28 -7.19
C TYR A 99 -0.28 4.78 -6.17
N VAL A 100 -1.45 4.13 -6.10
CA VAL A 100 -2.52 4.54 -5.18
C VAL A 100 -2.12 4.29 -3.73
N ILE A 101 -1.46 3.16 -3.45
CA ILE A 101 -1.03 2.78 -2.09
C ILE A 101 -0.09 3.83 -1.50
N THR A 102 0.87 4.34 -2.28
CA THR A 102 1.87 5.30 -1.79
C THR A 102 1.45 6.75 -1.92
N HIS A 103 0.29 7.08 -2.49
CA HIS A 103 -0.12 8.46 -2.67
C HIS A 103 -0.33 9.21 -1.35
N ILE A 104 -1.06 8.59 -0.41
CA ILE A 104 -1.30 9.17 0.93
C ILE A 104 -0.04 9.08 1.80
N PRO A 105 0.58 7.89 2.00
CA PRO A 105 1.82 7.79 2.78
C PRO A 105 2.95 8.65 2.22
N GLY A 106 3.06 8.77 0.90
CA GLY A 106 4.04 9.61 0.21
C GLY A 106 3.89 11.09 0.52
N GLY A 107 2.65 11.58 0.65
CA GLY A 107 2.38 12.93 1.15
C GLY A 107 2.86 13.12 2.58
N MET A 108 2.57 12.17 3.47
CA MET A 108 3.04 12.20 4.86
C MET A 108 4.57 12.17 4.95
N ILE A 109 5.23 11.35 4.12
CA ILE A 109 6.68 11.28 4.01
C ILE A 109 7.24 12.61 3.51
N ALA A 110 6.62 13.23 2.50
CA ALA A 110 7.06 14.51 1.97
C ALA A 110 6.92 15.66 2.98
N GLU A 111 5.85 15.68 3.77
CA GLU A 111 5.64 16.67 4.82
C GLU A 111 6.63 16.49 5.98
N ARG A 112 6.88 15.24 6.38
CA ARG A 112 7.71 14.93 7.56
C ARG A 112 9.20 14.91 7.30
N PHE A 113 9.64 14.27 6.22
CA PHE A 113 11.06 14.11 5.85
C PHE A 113 11.52 15.15 4.81
N GLY A 114 10.61 15.96 4.31
CA GLY A 114 10.86 16.98 3.28
C GLY A 114 10.68 16.44 1.86
N GLY A 115 9.96 17.20 1.03
CA GLY A 115 9.58 16.78 -0.31
C GLY A 115 10.76 16.46 -1.26
N LYS A 116 11.98 16.95 -0.97
CA LYS A 116 13.20 16.60 -1.74
C LYS A 116 13.42 15.09 -1.78
N TYR A 117 13.41 14.45 -0.62
CA TYR A 117 13.77 13.04 -0.49
C TYR A 117 12.62 12.14 -0.96
N ALA A 118 11.38 12.52 -0.63
CA ALA A 118 10.19 11.81 -1.08
C ALA A 118 10.10 11.75 -2.62
N LEU A 119 10.32 12.88 -3.30
CA LEU A 119 10.33 12.93 -4.77
C LEU A 119 11.56 12.22 -5.35
N GLY A 120 12.76 12.52 -4.82
CA GLY A 120 14.01 12.00 -5.36
C GLY A 120 14.10 10.47 -5.28
N LEU A 121 13.89 9.90 -4.08
CA LEU A 121 13.98 8.46 -3.88
C LEU A 121 12.84 7.70 -4.58
N GLY A 122 11.64 8.28 -4.65
CA GLY A 122 10.52 7.71 -5.42
C GLY A 122 10.82 7.63 -6.91
N MET A 123 11.37 8.70 -7.49
CA MET A 123 11.81 8.74 -8.89
C MET A 123 12.98 7.79 -9.17
N LEU A 124 13.96 7.70 -8.26
CA LEU A 124 15.08 6.75 -8.39
C LEU A 124 14.58 5.30 -8.39
N CYS A 125 13.70 4.96 -7.45
CA CYS A 125 13.07 3.64 -7.36
C CYS A 125 12.40 3.27 -8.70
N THR A 126 11.56 4.18 -9.21
CA THR A 126 10.86 4.02 -10.49
C THR A 126 11.85 3.83 -11.66
N ALA A 127 12.91 4.65 -11.71
CA ALA A 127 13.91 4.58 -12.77
C ALA A 127 14.73 3.28 -12.77
N ILE A 128 15.11 2.78 -11.57
CA ILE A 128 15.82 1.51 -11.43
C ILE A 128 14.94 0.34 -11.91
N PHE A 129 13.68 0.28 -11.48
CA PHE A 129 12.78 -0.78 -11.90
C PHE A 129 12.42 -0.70 -13.39
N THR A 130 12.28 0.52 -13.94
CA THR A 130 12.12 0.71 -15.39
C THR A 130 13.35 0.18 -16.14
N PHE A 131 14.56 0.50 -15.68
CA PHE A 131 15.80 0.04 -16.31
C PHE A 131 15.98 -1.49 -16.26
N ILE A 132 15.56 -2.12 -15.15
CA ILE A 132 15.68 -3.57 -14.93
C ILE A 132 14.54 -4.36 -15.61
N THR A 133 13.44 -3.71 -16.02
CA THR A 133 12.26 -4.36 -16.62
C THR A 133 12.64 -5.33 -17.76
N PRO A 134 13.44 -4.96 -18.77
CA PRO A 134 13.78 -5.89 -19.84
C PRO A 134 14.57 -7.10 -19.34
N PHE A 135 15.51 -6.89 -18.42
CA PHE A 135 16.28 -7.98 -17.81
C PHE A 135 15.37 -8.99 -17.10
N VAL A 136 14.37 -8.52 -16.36
CA VAL A 136 13.41 -9.40 -15.66
C VAL A 136 12.55 -10.18 -16.66
N VAL A 137 12.07 -9.53 -17.72
CA VAL A 137 11.26 -10.18 -18.76
C VAL A 137 12.08 -11.25 -19.49
N TYR A 138 13.34 -10.96 -19.84
CA TYR A 138 14.24 -11.92 -20.45
C TYR A 138 14.61 -13.08 -19.52
N ALA A 139 14.97 -12.81 -18.26
CA ALA A 139 15.34 -13.82 -17.28
C ALA A 139 14.18 -14.77 -16.92
N THR A 140 12.94 -14.30 -17.04
CA THR A 140 11.74 -15.08 -16.71
C THR A 140 11.01 -15.61 -17.95
N ASN A 141 11.67 -15.57 -19.11
CA ASN A 141 11.14 -16.04 -20.39
C ASN A 141 9.74 -15.50 -20.71
N GLY A 142 9.48 -14.21 -20.43
CA GLY A 142 8.20 -13.58 -20.73
C GLY A 142 7.09 -13.77 -19.70
N SER A 143 7.42 -14.03 -18.44
CA SER A 143 6.42 -14.16 -17.38
C SER A 143 5.67 -12.84 -17.13
N TRP A 144 4.38 -12.79 -17.50
CA TRP A 144 3.53 -11.61 -17.29
C TRP A 144 3.38 -11.20 -15.82
N VAL A 145 3.47 -12.13 -14.86
CA VAL A 145 3.42 -11.80 -13.42
C VAL A 145 4.70 -11.13 -12.95
N SER A 146 5.86 -11.53 -13.49
CA SER A 146 7.13 -10.90 -13.14
C SER A 146 7.10 -9.42 -13.56
N LEU A 147 6.53 -9.14 -14.74
CA LEU A 147 6.30 -7.77 -15.21
C LEU A 147 5.28 -7.03 -14.34
N VAL A 148 4.18 -7.68 -13.91
CA VAL A 148 3.21 -7.09 -12.96
C VAL A 148 3.89 -6.67 -11.66
N VAL A 149 4.76 -7.50 -11.09
CA VAL A 149 5.48 -7.21 -9.84
C VAL A 149 6.39 -6.00 -10.01
N VAL A 150 7.21 -5.96 -11.07
CA VAL A 150 8.08 -4.81 -11.35
C VAL A 150 7.27 -3.53 -11.54
N ARG A 151 6.13 -3.60 -12.23
CA ARG A 151 5.22 -2.46 -12.42
C ARG A 151 4.61 -1.96 -11.11
N ILE A 152 4.26 -2.84 -10.18
CA ILE A 152 3.79 -2.42 -8.85
C ILE A 152 4.91 -1.65 -8.13
N LEU A 153 6.16 -2.12 -8.21
CA LEU A 153 7.31 -1.45 -7.58
C LEU A 153 7.60 -0.07 -8.19
N GLU A 154 7.50 0.05 -9.52
CA GLU A 154 7.53 1.35 -10.21
C GLU A 154 6.43 2.30 -9.69
N GLY A 155 5.20 1.80 -9.62
CA GLY A 155 4.05 2.55 -9.11
C GLY A 155 4.24 3.04 -7.67
N LEU A 156 4.75 2.17 -6.79
CA LEU A 156 5.04 2.54 -5.39
C LEU A 156 6.02 3.72 -5.31
N GLY A 157 7.06 3.73 -6.15
CA GLY A 157 8.01 4.83 -6.23
C GLY A 157 7.37 6.12 -6.74
N GLU A 158 6.62 6.05 -7.84
CA GLU A 158 6.08 7.24 -8.50
C GLU A 158 4.86 7.87 -7.78
N GLY A 159 4.19 7.11 -6.90
CA GLY A 159 3.04 7.58 -6.13
C GLY A 159 3.32 8.78 -5.22
N THR A 160 4.58 8.99 -4.82
CA THR A 160 5.01 10.11 -3.95
C THR A 160 5.21 11.42 -4.71
N THR A 161 5.28 11.39 -6.04
CA THR A 161 5.74 12.51 -6.89
C THR A 161 4.92 13.78 -6.73
N PHE A 162 3.60 13.72 -6.89
CA PHE A 162 2.74 14.90 -6.81
C PHE A 162 2.59 15.48 -5.40
N PRO A 163 2.39 14.67 -4.35
CA PRO A 163 2.42 15.18 -2.98
C PRO A 163 3.75 15.89 -2.66
N ALA A 164 4.88 15.27 -3.02
CA ALA A 164 6.20 15.83 -2.76
C ALA A 164 6.47 17.14 -3.52
N LEU A 165 6.09 17.22 -4.80
CA LEU A 165 6.17 18.46 -5.58
C LEU A 165 5.31 19.57 -4.99
N THR A 166 4.10 19.25 -4.51
CA THR A 166 3.21 20.24 -3.89
C THR A 166 3.82 20.81 -2.61
N THR A 167 4.43 19.96 -1.78
CA THR A 167 5.16 20.37 -0.57
C THR A 167 6.40 21.21 -0.91
N LEU A 168 7.17 20.84 -1.93
CA LEU A 168 8.34 21.62 -2.36
C LEU A 168 7.95 23.00 -2.89
N LEU A 169 6.91 23.06 -3.74
CA LEU A 169 6.38 24.32 -4.24
C LEU A 169 5.82 25.20 -3.10
N ALA A 170 5.34 24.60 -2.00
CA ALA A 170 4.94 25.35 -0.81
C ALA A 170 6.10 26.04 -0.10
N ASN A 171 7.24 25.35 0.00
CA ASN A 171 8.38 25.83 0.77
C ASN A 171 9.29 26.77 -0.03
N TRP A 172 9.20 26.75 -1.36
CA TRP A 172 10.12 27.47 -2.25
C TRP A 172 9.50 28.56 -3.10
N VAL A 173 8.18 28.55 -3.31
CA VAL A 173 7.52 29.48 -4.23
C VAL A 173 6.53 30.37 -3.50
N PRO A 174 6.70 31.71 -3.53
CA PRO A 174 5.72 32.65 -2.98
C PRO A 174 4.34 32.51 -3.63
N LEU A 175 3.27 32.78 -2.87
CA LEU A 175 1.88 32.62 -3.35
C LEU A 175 1.61 33.32 -4.69
N LYS A 176 2.15 34.53 -4.90
CA LYS A 176 1.98 35.31 -6.14
C LYS A 176 2.62 34.65 -7.38
N GLU A 177 3.68 33.87 -7.20
CA GLU A 177 4.43 33.20 -8.28
C GLU A 177 4.01 31.72 -8.43
N ARG A 178 3.30 31.16 -7.44
CA ARG A 178 2.98 29.74 -7.32
C ARG A 178 2.18 29.15 -8.47
N SER A 179 1.24 29.91 -9.01
CA SER A 179 0.46 29.47 -10.17
C SER A 179 1.33 29.33 -11.43
N LYS A 180 2.27 30.26 -11.66
CA LYS A 180 3.16 30.24 -12.83
C LYS A 180 4.13 29.06 -12.77
N ILE A 181 4.86 28.91 -11.66
CA ILE A 181 5.82 27.81 -11.50
C ILE A 181 5.11 26.47 -11.39
N GLY A 182 3.96 26.41 -10.70
CA GLY A 182 3.14 25.21 -10.64
C GLY A 182 2.67 24.76 -12.03
N THR A 183 2.14 25.67 -12.84
CA THR A 183 1.70 25.36 -14.22
C THR A 183 2.86 24.84 -15.07
N LEU A 184 4.05 25.45 -14.97
CA LEU A 184 5.26 24.94 -15.62
C LEU A 184 5.56 23.50 -15.20
N VAL A 185 5.59 23.20 -13.91
CA VAL A 185 5.87 21.86 -13.39
C VAL A 185 4.84 20.83 -13.89
N TYR A 186 3.54 21.15 -13.79
CA TYR A 186 2.47 20.23 -14.17
C TYR A 186 2.37 20.01 -15.69
N ALA A 187 2.78 20.99 -16.50
CA ALA A 187 2.90 20.84 -17.96
C ALA A 187 3.89 19.74 -18.38
N GLY A 188 4.76 19.30 -17.46
CA GLY A 188 5.66 18.17 -17.69
C GLY A 188 4.94 16.87 -17.99
N SER A 189 3.69 16.69 -17.54
CA SER A 189 2.97 15.41 -17.74
C SER A 189 2.62 15.14 -19.21
N GLN A 190 2.20 16.17 -19.94
CA GLN A 190 1.83 16.12 -21.34
C GLN A 190 3.08 16.01 -22.21
N ILE A 191 4.09 16.84 -21.92
CA ILE A 191 5.37 16.79 -22.62
C ILE A 191 6.04 15.43 -22.41
N GLY A 192 6.02 14.88 -21.19
CA GLY A 192 6.51 13.54 -20.89
C GLY A 192 5.77 12.44 -21.65
N THR A 193 4.45 12.56 -21.80
CA THR A 193 3.65 11.61 -22.60
C THR A 193 4.02 11.69 -24.09
N VAL A 194 4.18 12.89 -24.64
CA VAL A 194 4.60 13.12 -26.03
C VAL A 194 5.99 12.56 -26.30
N VAL A 195 6.96 12.90 -25.44
CA VAL A 195 8.33 12.40 -25.53
C VAL A 195 8.36 10.88 -25.36
N GLY A 196 7.62 10.34 -24.38
CA GLY A 196 7.51 8.91 -24.13
C GLY A 196 7.03 8.15 -25.35
N ASN A 197 5.87 8.53 -25.91
CA ASN A 197 5.30 7.89 -27.08
C ASN A 197 6.18 8.01 -28.33
N SER A 198 6.63 9.23 -28.66
CA SER A 198 7.41 9.49 -29.87
C SER A 198 8.78 8.83 -29.83
N VAL A 199 9.52 8.99 -28.72
CA VAL A 199 10.88 8.46 -28.59
C VAL A 199 10.85 6.95 -28.42
N SER A 200 9.89 6.37 -27.68
CA SER A 200 9.72 4.91 -27.65
C SER A 200 9.49 4.34 -29.04
N GLY A 201 8.51 4.87 -29.79
CA GLY A 201 8.23 4.38 -31.15
C GLY A 201 9.45 4.50 -32.09
N ALA A 202 10.19 5.61 -32.00
CA ALA A 202 11.39 5.82 -32.81
C ALA A 202 12.54 4.87 -32.42
N LEU A 203 12.81 4.68 -31.13
CA LEU A 203 13.88 3.80 -30.65
C LEU A 203 13.59 2.34 -30.99
N ILE A 204 12.37 1.87 -30.71
CA ILE A 204 11.96 0.48 -30.98
C ILE A 204 12.03 0.18 -32.48
N SER A 205 11.59 1.12 -33.33
CA SER A 205 11.69 0.97 -34.78
C SER A 205 13.14 0.98 -35.30
N ALA A 206 14.06 1.66 -34.62
CA ALA A 206 15.45 1.78 -35.06
C ALA A 206 16.28 0.54 -34.72
N THR A 207 16.03 -0.07 -33.56
CA THR A 207 16.78 -1.24 -33.08
C THR A 207 16.06 -2.57 -33.36
N ASN A 208 14.77 -2.53 -33.70
CA ASN A 208 13.86 -3.70 -33.71
C ASN A 208 13.82 -4.44 -32.36
N ASP A 209 14.14 -3.76 -31.26
CA ASP A 209 14.12 -4.31 -29.91
C ASP A 209 13.33 -3.38 -29.00
N TRP A 210 12.30 -3.91 -28.33
CA TRP A 210 11.47 -3.15 -27.40
C TRP A 210 12.21 -2.76 -26.11
N ALA A 211 13.26 -3.50 -25.74
CA ALA A 211 14.00 -3.30 -24.49
C ALA A 211 14.74 -1.96 -24.43
N ILE A 212 15.17 -1.43 -25.59
CA ILE A 212 15.98 -0.21 -25.64
C ILE A 212 15.25 1.00 -25.04
N ALA A 213 13.93 1.06 -25.19
CA ALA A 213 13.13 2.19 -24.70
C ALA A 213 13.13 2.24 -23.16
N PHE A 214 13.07 1.07 -22.51
CA PHE A 214 13.15 0.95 -21.05
C PHE A 214 14.54 1.33 -20.52
N TYR A 215 15.60 0.84 -21.17
CA TYR A 215 16.97 1.19 -20.78
C TYR A 215 17.23 2.70 -20.92
N PHE A 216 16.75 3.30 -22.01
CA PHE A 216 16.91 4.73 -22.25
C PHE A 216 16.21 5.58 -21.18
N PHE A 217 14.91 5.38 -20.94
CA PHE A 217 14.18 6.19 -19.97
C PHE A 217 14.56 5.91 -18.52
N GLY A 218 14.89 4.65 -18.18
CA GLY A 218 15.45 4.32 -16.87
C GLY A 218 16.79 5.01 -16.62
N ALA A 219 17.70 5.03 -17.60
CA ALA A 219 18.98 5.73 -17.48
C ALA A 219 18.81 7.25 -17.35
N VAL A 220 17.93 7.86 -18.15
CA VAL A 220 17.60 9.29 -18.04
C VAL A 220 17.05 9.63 -16.65
N GLY A 221 16.19 8.78 -16.08
CA GLY A 221 15.68 8.94 -14.72
C GLY A 221 16.75 8.87 -13.64
N ILE A 222 17.70 7.92 -13.76
CA ILE A 222 18.84 7.79 -12.83
C ILE A 222 19.76 9.02 -12.92
N VAL A 223 20.09 9.47 -14.13
CA VAL A 223 20.91 10.67 -14.34
C VAL A 223 20.21 11.91 -13.76
N TRP A 224 18.91 12.04 -13.98
CA TRP A 224 18.12 13.11 -13.38
C TRP A 224 18.18 13.09 -11.84
N PHE A 225 18.11 11.91 -11.21
CA PHE A 225 18.24 11.80 -9.75
C PHE A 225 19.58 12.31 -9.22
N ILE A 226 20.68 12.04 -9.94
CA ILE A 226 22.01 12.56 -9.59
C ILE A 226 22.01 14.09 -9.62
N PHE A 227 21.43 14.70 -10.65
CA PHE A 227 21.30 16.17 -10.68
C PHE A 227 20.34 16.69 -9.60
N TRP A 228 19.25 15.97 -9.31
CA TRP A 228 18.28 16.34 -8.29
C TRP A 228 18.89 16.43 -6.89
N ILE A 229 19.71 15.44 -6.50
CA ILE A 229 20.30 15.41 -5.16
C ILE A 229 21.32 16.54 -4.96
N ILE A 230 22.02 16.93 -6.03
CA ILE A 230 23.03 17.99 -6.05
C ILE A 230 22.39 19.38 -6.08
N LEU A 231 21.39 19.60 -6.93
CA LEU A 231 20.86 20.94 -7.23
C LEU A 231 19.69 21.37 -6.34
N CYS A 232 18.87 20.45 -5.83
CA CYS A 232 17.64 20.79 -5.13
C CYS A 232 17.76 20.56 -3.61
N TYR A 233 17.12 21.40 -2.79
CA TYR A 233 17.16 21.32 -1.32
C TYR A 233 15.76 21.39 -0.71
N PRO A 234 15.51 20.81 0.48
CA PRO A 234 14.16 20.75 1.06
C PRO A 234 13.60 22.14 1.41
N ASN A 235 14.44 23.01 1.97
CA ASN A 235 14.05 24.34 2.43
C ASN A 235 15.04 25.41 1.94
N PRO A 236 14.60 26.65 1.64
CA PRO A 236 15.50 27.75 1.28
C PRO A 236 16.58 28.01 2.33
N LYS A 237 16.26 27.81 3.62
CA LYS A 237 17.22 27.96 4.73
C LYS A 237 18.38 26.97 4.68
N SER A 238 18.12 25.75 4.21
CA SER A 238 19.09 24.64 4.11
C SER A 238 19.95 24.71 2.85
N HIS A 239 19.62 25.58 1.89
CA HIS A 239 20.32 25.64 0.61
C HIS A 239 21.67 26.35 0.76
N PRO A 240 22.81 25.69 0.45
CA PRO A 240 24.15 26.24 0.69
C PRO A 240 24.54 27.35 -0.29
N PHE A 241 23.93 27.42 -1.48
CA PHE A 241 24.28 28.36 -2.56
C PHE A 241 23.18 29.37 -2.90
N ILE A 242 22.21 29.59 -2.01
CA ILE A 242 21.11 30.54 -2.25
C ILE A 242 21.60 31.97 -2.01
N SER A 243 21.24 32.91 -2.89
CA SER A 243 21.58 34.33 -2.70
C SER A 243 20.90 34.89 -1.45
N ASP A 244 21.62 35.70 -0.67
CA ASP A 244 21.08 36.36 0.53
C ASP A 244 19.85 37.23 0.20
N LYS A 245 19.81 37.85 -0.99
CA LYS A 245 18.65 38.63 -1.48
C LYS A 245 17.40 37.74 -1.67
N GLU A 246 17.58 36.55 -2.26
CA GLU A 246 16.49 35.61 -2.49
C GLU A 246 16.03 34.97 -1.16
N LYS A 247 16.98 34.64 -0.28
CA LYS A 247 16.68 34.09 1.05
C LYS A 247 15.86 35.05 1.90
N ALA A 248 16.17 36.35 1.87
CA ALA A 248 15.39 37.39 2.54
C ALA A 248 13.98 37.54 1.92
N TYR A 249 13.88 37.63 0.59
CA TYR A 249 12.60 37.69 -0.12
C TYR A 249 11.67 36.52 0.22
N LEU A 250 12.19 35.29 0.18
CA LEU A 250 11.43 34.09 0.53
C LEU A 250 11.06 34.07 2.02
N GLY A 251 11.96 34.50 2.91
CA GLY A 251 11.70 34.58 4.35
C GLY A 251 10.52 35.50 4.68
N GLU A 252 10.44 36.67 4.05
CA GLU A 252 9.37 37.65 4.26
C GLU A 252 8.02 37.18 3.68
N GLN A 253 8.03 36.60 2.48
CA GLN A 253 6.80 36.19 1.79
C GLN A 253 6.23 34.85 2.30
N ILE A 254 7.07 33.93 2.79
CA ILE A 254 6.66 32.58 3.25
C ILE A 254 6.36 32.55 4.75
N SER A 255 7.08 33.32 5.59
CA SER A 255 6.87 33.30 7.06
C SER A 255 5.50 33.85 7.50
N ASN A 256 4.91 34.76 6.73
CA ASN A 256 3.54 35.26 6.96
C ASN A 256 2.45 34.17 6.79
N ILE A 257 2.80 32.99 6.27
CA ILE A 257 1.87 31.87 6.03
C ILE A 257 2.18 30.68 6.96
N SER A 258 3.45 30.47 7.33
CA SER A 258 3.89 29.36 8.19
C SER A 258 3.56 29.54 9.69
N SER A 259 2.99 30.67 10.09
CA SER A 259 2.55 30.95 11.47
C SER A 259 1.13 30.49 11.79
N ARG A 260 0.46 29.79 10.87
CA ARG A 260 -0.90 29.28 11.08
C ARG A 260 -0.87 27.76 11.17
N ASP A 261 -0.68 27.23 12.38
CA ASP A 261 -1.17 25.90 12.73
C ASP A 261 -2.68 25.92 12.46
N LYS A 262 -3.13 25.38 11.32
CA LYS A 262 -4.56 25.27 10.96
C LYS A 262 -4.99 23.83 11.16
N VAL A 263 -5.94 23.57 12.07
CA VAL A 263 -6.51 22.21 12.15
C VAL A 263 -7.27 22.00 10.85
N ILE A 264 -7.07 20.85 10.20
CA ILE A 264 -7.83 20.51 9.00
C ILE A 264 -9.23 20.05 9.45
N PRO A 265 -10.33 20.72 9.03
CA PRO A 265 -11.68 20.39 9.45
C PRO A 265 -12.22 19.18 8.66
N TRP A 266 -11.68 17.98 8.95
CA TRP A 266 -11.96 16.74 8.21
C TRP A 266 -13.45 16.43 8.02
N LYS A 267 -14.25 16.55 9.10
CA LYS A 267 -15.69 16.29 9.03
C LYS A 267 -16.38 17.25 8.06
N SER A 268 -16.05 18.54 8.10
CA SER A 268 -16.67 19.56 7.25
C SER A 268 -16.23 19.46 5.79
N ILE A 269 -14.98 19.05 5.55
CA ILE A 269 -14.45 18.79 4.20
C ILE A 269 -15.15 17.55 3.60
N LEU A 270 -15.18 16.43 4.32
CA LEU A 270 -15.74 15.17 3.82
C LEU A 270 -17.27 15.15 3.70
N THR A 271 -17.97 16.09 4.36
CA THR A 271 -19.44 16.24 4.22
C THR A 271 -19.84 17.31 3.19
N SER A 272 -18.87 17.99 2.57
CA SER A 272 -19.12 19.08 1.63
C SER A 272 -19.50 18.58 0.23
N PRO A 273 -20.71 18.87 -0.28
CA PRO A 273 -21.14 18.43 -1.61
C PRO A 273 -20.24 18.92 -2.76
N PRO A 274 -19.74 20.18 -2.78
CA PRO A 274 -18.84 20.65 -3.83
C PRO A 274 -17.51 19.88 -3.91
N ILE A 275 -17.04 19.29 -2.81
CA ILE A 275 -15.83 18.47 -2.81
C ILE A 275 -16.11 17.12 -3.49
N TRP A 276 -17.23 16.46 -3.14
CA TRP A 276 -17.62 15.21 -3.80
C TRP A 276 -17.95 15.42 -5.28
N ALA A 277 -18.54 16.55 -5.65
CA ALA A 277 -18.72 16.93 -7.04
C ALA A 277 -17.36 17.00 -7.78
N LEU A 278 -16.35 17.61 -7.16
CA LEU A 278 -15.00 17.72 -7.72
C LEU A 278 -14.31 16.34 -7.82
N VAL A 279 -14.49 15.45 -6.84
CA VAL A 279 -13.99 14.06 -6.88
C VAL A 279 -14.61 13.27 -8.03
N VAL A 280 -15.93 13.30 -8.16
CA VAL A 280 -16.66 12.60 -9.24
C VAL A 280 -16.23 13.09 -10.61
N ALA A 281 -16.02 14.38 -10.74
CA ALA A 281 -15.61 14.98 -11.99
C ALA A 281 -14.14 14.64 -12.33
N GLN A 282 -13.25 14.56 -11.33
CA GLN A 282 -11.89 14.03 -11.49
C GLN A 282 -11.90 12.57 -11.96
N ILE A 283 -12.75 11.72 -11.40
CA ILE A 283 -12.95 10.33 -11.87
C ILE A 283 -13.32 10.30 -13.35
N GLY A 284 -14.27 11.13 -13.78
CA GLY A 284 -14.69 11.19 -15.18
C GLY A 284 -13.57 11.61 -16.13
N HIS A 285 -12.79 12.62 -15.74
CA HIS A 285 -11.62 13.02 -16.50
C HIS A 285 -10.56 11.92 -16.55
N ASP A 286 -10.17 11.36 -15.42
CA ASP A 286 -9.10 10.37 -15.35
C ASP A 286 -9.49 9.07 -16.06
N TRP A 287 -10.77 8.71 -16.07
CA TRP A 287 -11.29 7.61 -16.88
C TRP A 287 -10.93 7.76 -18.36
N GLY A 288 -11.30 8.89 -18.96
CA GLY A 288 -11.01 9.15 -20.37
C GLY A 288 -9.53 9.38 -20.64
N PHE A 289 -8.84 10.10 -19.75
CA PHE A 289 -7.42 10.39 -19.91
C PHE A 289 -6.59 9.12 -19.86
N PHE A 290 -6.84 8.24 -18.89
CA PHE A 290 -6.13 6.96 -18.82
C PHE A 290 -6.50 6.06 -19.98
N THR A 291 -7.78 5.94 -20.37
CA THR A 291 -8.16 5.17 -21.58
C THR A 291 -7.31 5.59 -22.80
N MET A 292 -7.14 6.90 -23.00
CA MET A 292 -6.35 7.42 -24.12
C MET A 292 -4.84 7.24 -23.91
N VAL A 293 -4.32 7.35 -22.68
CA VAL A 293 -2.86 7.24 -22.43
C VAL A 293 -2.38 5.81 -22.44
N THR A 294 -3.15 4.86 -21.89
CA THR A 294 -2.77 3.45 -21.79
C THR A 294 -3.12 2.67 -23.05
N ASP A 295 -4.30 2.92 -23.62
CA ASP A 295 -4.89 1.98 -24.58
C ASP A 295 -4.96 2.55 -26.01
N LEU A 296 -4.74 3.86 -26.21
CA LEU A 296 -4.69 4.44 -27.58
C LEU A 296 -3.60 3.82 -28.45
N PRO A 297 -2.34 3.61 -27.99
CA PRO A 297 -1.33 2.96 -28.82
C PRO A 297 -1.73 1.55 -29.25
N LYS A 298 -2.47 0.84 -28.39
CA LYS A 298 -3.03 -0.48 -28.70
C LYS A 298 -4.09 -0.38 -29.79
N TYR A 299 -5.03 0.56 -29.69
CA TYR A 299 -6.01 0.82 -30.75
C TYR A 299 -5.35 1.17 -32.09
N MET A 300 -4.32 2.04 -32.08
CA MET A 300 -3.59 2.46 -33.27
C MET A 300 -2.88 1.29 -33.97
N LYS A 301 -2.33 0.33 -33.22
CA LYS A 301 -1.70 -0.88 -33.78
C LYS A 301 -2.74 -1.92 -34.20
N ASP A 302 -3.61 -2.31 -33.29
CA ASP A 302 -4.46 -3.49 -33.45
C ASP A 302 -5.62 -3.25 -34.42
N VAL A 303 -6.18 -2.04 -34.42
CA VAL A 303 -7.36 -1.68 -35.23
C VAL A 303 -6.99 -0.88 -36.46
N LEU A 304 -6.15 0.14 -36.30
CA LEU A 304 -5.76 1.02 -37.41
C LEU A 304 -4.51 0.54 -38.15
N HIS A 305 -3.80 -0.47 -37.64
CA HIS A 305 -2.62 -1.07 -38.28
C HIS A 305 -1.46 -0.11 -38.55
N PHE A 306 -1.29 0.91 -37.71
CA PHE A 306 -0.09 1.74 -37.74
C PHE A 306 1.14 0.92 -37.32
N ASN A 307 2.28 1.14 -38.00
CA ASN A 307 3.56 0.58 -37.55
C ASN A 307 4.03 1.26 -36.25
N VAL A 308 4.99 0.67 -35.52
CA VAL A 308 5.40 1.17 -34.19
C VAL A 308 5.89 2.63 -34.20
N LYS A 309 6.57 3.05 -35.27
CA LYS A 309 7.09 4.42 -35.43
C LYS A 309 5.94 5.42 -35.64
N GLU A 310 5.04 5.11 -36.58
CA GLU A 310 3.84 5.89 -36.85
C GLU A 310 2.91 5.92 -35.64
N ASN A 311 2.74 4.80 -34.94
CA ASN A 311 1.97 4.70 -33.71
C ASN A 311 2.53 5.66 -32.64
N GLY A 312 3.85 5.64 -32.40
CA GLY A 312 4.49 6.57 -31.47
C GLY A 312 4.26 8.05 -31.82
N ILE A 313 4.37 8.41 -33.10
CA ILE A 313 4.16 9.78 -33.58
C ILE A 313 2.68 10.18 -33.48
N TRP A 314 1.77 9.40 -34.07
CA TRP A 314 0.34 9.71 -34.14
C TRP A 314 -0.35 9.64 -32.78
N SER A 315 0.08 8.74 -31.88
CA SER A 315 -0.38 8.73 -30.49
C SER A 315 0.11 9.93 -29.69
N SER A 316 1.13 10.66 -30.14
CA SER A 316 1.62 11.87 -29.46
C SER A 316 0.84 13.14 -29.82
N VAL A 317 0.30 13.23 -31.05
CA VAL A 317 -0.39 14.43 -31.56
C VAL A 317 -1.56 14.89 -30.67
N PRO A 318 -2.46 14.01 -30.17
CA PRO A 318 -3.56 14.43 -29.29
C PRO A 318 -3.09 15.15 -28.02
N TYR A 319 -1.97 14.74 -27.44
CA TYR A 319 -1.41 15.33 -26.22
C TYR A 319 -0.74 16.68 -26.46
N ILE A 320 -0.10 16.86 -27.61
CA ILE A 320 0.43 18.18 -28.03
C ILE A 320 -0.72 19.16 -28.16
N PHE A 321 -1.80 18.77 -28.84
CA PHE A 321 -2.95 19.64 -29.01
C PHE A 321 -3.67 19.93 -27.69
N MET A 322 -3.83 18.92 -26.82
CA MET A 322 -4.32 19.09 -25.45
C MET A 322 -3.50 20.12 -24.66
N TRP A 323 -2.18 20.07 -24.77
CA TRP A 323 -1.29 21.03 -24.11
C TRP A 323 -1.51 22.46 -24.63
N ILE A 324 -1.55 22.67 -25.95
CA ILE A 324 -1.82 23.99 -26.56
C ILE A 324 -3.19 24.54 -26.12
N VAL A 325 -4.24 23.71 -26.13
CA VAL A 325 -5.58 24.10 -25.71
C VAL A 325 -5.63 24.39 -24.21
N SER A 326 -4.90 23.64 -23.37
CA SER A 326 -4.85 23.90 -21.92
C SER A 326 -4.26 25.28 -21.59
N MET A 327 -3.21 25.70 -22.31
CA MET A 327 -2.58 27.01 -22.10
C MET A 327 -3.50 28.14 -22.57
N SER A 328 -4.08 28.01 -23.77
CA SER A 328 -4.97 29.03 -24.33
C SER A 328 -6.28 29.16 -23.55
N SER A 329 -6.90 28.05 -23.15
CA SER A 329 -8.13 28.05 -22.37
C SER A 329 -7.96 28.62 -20.96
N GLY A 330 -6.78 28.48 -20.35
CA GLY A 330 -6.44 29.17 -19.10
C GLY A 330 -6.49 30.69 -19.25
N TRP A 331 -5.82 31.23 -20.28
CA TRP A 331 -5.82 32.67 -20.55
C TRP A 331 -7.21 33.20 -20.88
N ILE A 332 -7.98 32.48 -21.70
CA ILE A 332 -9.36 32.85 -22.04
C ILE A 332 -10.26 32.83 -20.78
N CYS A 333 -10.14 31.80 -19.94
CA CYS A 333 -10.91 31.69 -18.70
C CYS A 333 -10.64 32.89 -17.77
N ASP A 334 -9.37 33.24 -17.56
CA ASP A 334 -8.99 34.37 -16.71
C ASP A 334 -9.46 35.70 -17.30
N TRP A 335 -9.37 35.87 -18.62
CA TRP A 335 -9.88 37.07 -19.30
C TRP A 335 -11.40 37.22 -19.15
N LEU A 336 -12.17 36.14 -19.32
CA LEU A 336 -13.64 36.13 -19.14
C LEU A 336 -14.05 36.49 -17.70
N ILE A 337 -13.30 36.01 -16.71
CA ILE A 337 -13.53 36.30 -15.30
C ILE A 337 -13.15 37.76 -14.99
N HIS A 338 -11.99 38.23 -15.46
CA HIS A 338 -11.48 39.57 -15.19
C HIS A 338 -12.32 40.68 -15.85
N LYS A 339 -12.86 40.43 -17.04
CA LYS A 339 -13.79 41.35 -17.72
C LYS A 339 -15.21 41.30 -17.14
N GLY A 340 -15.49 40.40 -16.20
CA GLY A 340 -16.79 40.28 -15.55
C GLY A 340 -17.87 39.61 -16.41
N TYR A 341 -17.53 39.06 -17.57
CA TYR A 341 -18.48 38.35 -18.44
C TYR A 341 -19.01 37.05 -17.81
N MET A 342 -18.19 36.38 -16.99
CA MET A 342 -18.58 35.18 -16.26
C MET A 342 -18.17 35.24 -14.80
N LYS A 343 -19.06 34.80 -13.90
CA LYS A 343 -18.71 34.51 -12.50
C LYS A 343 -17.84 33.25 -12.43
N ILE A 344 -16.90 33.19 -11.48
CA ILE A 344 -15.96 32.06 -11.29
C ILE A 344 -16.67 30.70 -11.35
N SER A 345 -17.73 30.51 -10.56
CA SER A 345 -18.46 29.22 -10.55
C SER A 345 -19.13 28.86 -11.87
N ARG A 346 -19.54 29.83 -12.69
CA ARG A 346 -20.11 29.56 -14.02
C ARG A 346 -19.00 29.22 -15.01
N ALA A 347 -17.86 29.93 -14.94
CA ALA A 347 -16.69 29.64 -15.75
C ALA A 347 -16.17 28.21 -15.47
N ARG A 348 -16.00 27.83 -14.20
CA ARG A 348 -15.55 26.47 -13.82
C ARG A 348 -16.48 25.39 -14.37
N LYS A 349 -17.81 25.56 -14.25
CA LYS A 349 -18.78 24.62 -14.82
C LYS A 349 -18.69 24.55 -16.34
N PHE A 350 -18.64 25.69 -17.03
CA PHE A 350 -18.57 25.75 -18.48
C PHE A 350 -17.34 25.04 -19.05
N PHE A 351 -16.13 25.40 -18.57
CA PHE A 351 -14.89 24.78 -19.04
C PHE A 351 -14.80 23.30 -18.66
N THR A 352 -15.36 22.90 -17.51
CA THR A 352 -15.44 21.47 -17.15
C THR A 352 -16.37 20.70 -18.08
N THR A 353 -17.54 21.26 -18.40
CA THR A 353 -18.46 20.64 -19.35
C THR A 353 -17.84 20.50 -20.73
N LEU A 354 -17.08 21.50 -21.18
CA LEU A 354 -16.34 21.41 -22.43
C LEU A 354 -15.28 20.30 -22.38
N ALA A 355 -14.57 20.19 -21.25
CA ALA A 355 -13.56 19.17 -21.01
C ALA A 355 -14.11 17.74 -20.89
N SER A 356 -15.40 17.56 -20.60
CA SER A 356 -16.03 16.23 -20.52
C SER A 356 -16.79 15.90 -21.80
N MET A 357 -17.65 16.80 -22.27
CA MET A 357 -18.53 16.56 -23.42
C MET A 357 -17.78 16.60 -24.75
N GLY A 358 -16.74 17.43 -24.87
CA GLY A 358 -15.89 17.48 -26.05
C GLY A 358 -15.22 16.14 -26.34
N PRO A 359 -14.39 15.60 -25.42
CA PRO A 359 -13.81 14.28 -25.60
C PRO A 359 -14.86 13.18 -25.79
N ALA A 360 -15.96 13.21 -25.02
CA ALA A 360 -17.02 12.21 -25.14
C ALA A 360 -17.58 12.11 -26.56
N ALA A 361 -17.89 13.23 -27.20
CA ALA A 361 -18.42 13.25 -28.56
C ALA A 361 -17.36 12.82 -29.59
N PHE A 362 -16.17 13.41 -29.56
CA PHE A 362 -15.16 13.20 -30.59
C PHE A 362 -14.49 11.82 -30.52
N ILE A 363 -14.26 11.28 -29.32
CA ILE A 363 -13.76 9.90 -29.13
C ILE A 363 -14.79 8.89 -29.66
N LEU A 364 -16.09 9.13 -29.40
CA LEU A 364 -17.15 8.27 -29.92
C LEU A 364 -17.25 8.35 -31.45
N ILE A 365 -17.21 9.56 -32.03
CA ILE A 365 -17.19 9.77 -33.49
C ILE A 365 -16.00 9.05 -34.12
N ALA A 366 -14.81 9.09 -33.49
CA ALA A 366 -13.62 8.39 -33.98
C ALA A 366 -13.86 6.88 -34.18
N SER A 367 -14.72 6.25 -33.37
CA SER A 367 -15.09 4.83 -33.49
C SER A 367 -16.06 4.51 -34.65
N TYR A 368 -16.72 5.54 -35.21
CA TYR A 368 -17.65 5.43 -36.34
C TYR A 368 -17.06 5.90 -37.67
N VAL A 369 -15.88 6.53 -37.64
CA VAL A 369 -15.12 6.94 -38.83
C VAL A 369 -14.66 5.74 -39.68
N GLY A 370 -14.72 4.52 -39.14
CA GLY A 370 -14.32 3.29 -39.84
C GLY A 370 -12.80 3.24 -40.02
N CYS A 371 -12.34 2.83 -41.20
CA CYS A 371 -10.93 2.55 -41.47
C CYS A 371 -10.11 3.73 -41.99
N ASN A 372 -10.68 4.93 -41.99
CA ASN A 372 -9.90 6.13 -42.33
C ASN A 372 -9.00 6.52 -41.14
N ARG A 373 -7.76 6.01 -41.17
CA ARG A 373 -6.76 6.16 -40.11
C ARG A 373 -6.53 7.62 -39.72
N MET A 374 -6.36 8.50 -40.71
CA MET A 374 -6.06 9.92 -40.48
C MET A 374 -7.24 10.68 -39.89
N LEU A 375 -8.46 10.39 -40.35
CA LEU A 375 -9.65 11.01 -39.80
C LEU A 375 -9.91 10.55 -38.35
N ALA A 376 -9.66 9.28 -38.03
CA ALA A 376 -9.75 8.77 -36.66
C ALA A 376 -8.75 9.46 -35.72
N VAL A 377 -7.47 9.59 -36.13
CA VAL A 377 -6.44 10.34 -35.39
C VAL A 377 -6.86 11.80 -35.21
N GLY A 378 -7.42 12.43 -36.25
CA GLY A 378 -7.94 13.80 -36.19
C GLY A 378 -9.06 13.98 -35.15
N MET A 379 -10.01 13.05 -35.10
CA MET A 379 -11.10 13.07 -34.12
C MET A 379 -10.59 12.86 -32.68
N PHE A 380 -9.69 11.89 -32.46
CA PHE A 380 -9.04 11.74 -31.15
C PHE A 380 -8.26 12.99 -30.74
N THR A 381 -7.59 13.64 -31.70
CA THR A 381 -6.84 14.88 -31.46
C THR A 381 -7.76 16.00 -31.01
N ILE A 382 -8.85 16.26 -31.75
CA ILE A 382 -9.82 17.30 -31.39
C ILE A 382 -10.46 17.01 -30.02
N GLY A 383 -10.83 15.75 -29.77
CA GLY A 383 -11.36 15.31 -28.47
C GLY A 383 -10.40 15.61 -27.32
N MET A 384 -9.15 15.18 -27.42
CA MET A 384 -8.12 15.44 -26.40
C MET A 384 -7.80 16.94 -26.28
N GLY A 385 -7.89 17.70 -27.37
CA GLY A 385 -7.82 19.16 -27.36
C GLY A 385 -8.84 19.76 -26.39
N PHE A 386 -10.12 19.42 -26.54
CA PHE A 386 -11.17 19.87 -25.62
C PHE A 386 -10.92 19.43 -24.18
N MET A 387 -10.36 18.23 -23.98
CA MET A 387 -9.95 17.75 -22.66
C MET A 387 -8.96 18.69 -21.95
N GLY A 388 -8.14 19.42 -22.71
CA GLY A 388 -7.21 20.41 -22.17
C GLY A 388 -7.88 21.54 -21.37
N THR A 389 -9.15 21.83 -21.62
CA THR A 389 -9.93 22.83 -20.86
C THR A 389 -10.22 22.43 -19.41
N PHE A 390 -9.92 21.17 -19.04
CA PHE A 390 -10.00 20.65 -17.68
C PHE A 390 -9.14 21.43 -16.69
N TYR A 391 -7.97 21.93 -17.12
CA TYR A 391 -7.02 22.59 -16.22
C TYR A 391 -7.61 23.89 -15.64
N CYS A 392 -8.22 24.72 -16.49
CA CYS A 392 -8.89 25.94 -16.04
C CYS A 392 -10.30 25.70 -15.48
N GLY A 393 -10.97 24.60 -15.85
CA GLY A 393 -12.28 24.24 -15.33
C GLY A 393 -12.26 23.64 -13.93
N MET A 394 -11.45 22.61 -13.71
CA MET A 394 -11.49 21.78 -12.50
C MET A 394 -10.21 21.80 -11.68
N LYS A 395 -9.04 21.71 -12.32
CA LYS A 395 -7.77 21.61 -11.58
C LYS A 395 -7.56 22.82 -10.66
N VAL A 396 -7.97 24.01 -11.09
CA VAL A 396 -7.94 25.25 -10.28
C VAL A 396 -9.08 25.32 -9.26
N ASN A 397 -10.18 24.59 -9.45
CA ASN A 397 -11.37 24.70 -8.60
C ASN A 397 -11.11 24.26 -7.14
N ALA A 398 -10.15 23.36 -6.89
CA ALA A 398 -9.73 23.02 -5.53
C ALA A 398 -9.19 24.26 -4.75
N LEU A 399 -8.52 25.18 -5.45
CA LEU A 399 -8.02 26.44 -4.89
C LEU A 399 -9.16 27.43 -4.63
N ASP A 400 -10.15 27.47 -5.52
CA ASP A 400 -11.32 28.35 -5.39
C ASP A 400 -12.24 27.94 -4.22
N LEU A 401 -12.36 26.63 -3.96
CA LEU A 401 -13.13 26.09 -2.84
C LEU A 401 -12.50 26.40 -1.48
N SER A 402 -11.17 26.32 -1.38
CA SER A 402 -10.45 26.65 -0.15
C SER A 402 -8.97 26.91 -0.42
N PRO A 403 -8.54 28.19 -0.41
CA PRO A 403 -7.13 28.54 -0.50
C PRO A 403 -6.30 28.00 0.67
N ASN A 404 -6.90 27.89 1.86
CA ASN A 404 -6.19 27.48 3.08
C ASN A 404 -5.90 25.97 3.11
N TYR A 405 -6.76 25.15 2.50
CA TYR A 405 -6.69 23.68 2.53
C TYR A 405 -6.56 23.06 1.13
N ALA A 406 -6.18 23.84 0.13
CA ALA A 406 -6.15 23.42 -1.28
C ALA A 406 -5.27 22.18 -1.53
N GLY A 407 -4.12 22.08 -0.86
CA GLY A 407 -3.22 20.93 -0.99
C GLY A 407 -3.87 19.62 -0.57
N THR A 408 -4.55 19.61 0.59
CA THR A 408 -5.30 18.45 1.09
C THR A 408 -6.46 18.07 0.18
N ILE A 409 -7.21 19.06 -0.32
CA ILE A 409 -8.34 18.81 -1.24
C ILE A 409 -7.81 18.20 -2.54
N MET A 410 -6.73 18.74 -3.10
CA MET A 410 -6.11 18.22 -4.31
C MET A 410 -5.61 16.78 -4.13
N ALA A 411 -5.06 16.45 -2.95
CA ALA A 411 -4.60 15.10 -2.63
C ALA A 411 -5.76 14.09 -2.56
N ILE A 412 -6.89 14.46 -1.92
CA ILE A 412 -8.09 13.60 -1.87
C ILE A 412 -8.63 13.38 -3.29
N VAL A 413 -8.76 14.46 -4.06
CA VAL A 413 -9.31 14.44 -5.43
C VAL A 413 -8.44 13.57 -6.35
N ASN A 414 -7.13 13.82 -6.42
CA ASN A 414 -6.21 13.05 -7.26
C ASN A 414 -6.05 11.60 -6.76
N GLY A 415 -6.03 11.37 -5.45
CA GLY A 415 -5.88 10.03 -4.88
C GLY A 415 -7.04 9.11 -5.24
N ILE A 416 -8.28 9.59 -5.11
CA ILE A 416 -9.47 8.83 -5.53
C ILE A 416 -9.53 8.72 -7.06
N GLY A 417 -9.19 9.80 -7.79
CA GLY A 417 -9.11 9.79 -9.25
C GLY A 417 -8.16 8.70 -9.79
N GLY A 418 -7.04 8.46 -9.10
CA GLY A 418 -6.07 7.42 -9.43
C GLY A 418 -6.63 5.99 -9.45
N LEU A 419 -7.75 5.71 -8.75
CA LEU A 419 -8.42 4.40 -8.79
C LEU A 419 -8.94 4.06 -10.20
N THR A 420 -9.24 5.06 -11.02
CA THR A 420 -9.65 4.82 -12.40
C THR A 420 -8.54 4.18 -13.24
N GLY A 421 -7.27 4.46 -12.95
CA GLY A 421 -6.12 3.84 -13.61
C GLY A 421 -5.97 2.35 -13.29
N ILE A 422 -6.59 1.86 -12.21
CA ILE A 422 -6.68 0.44 -11.89
C ILE A 422 -7.76 -0.24 -12.74
N ILE A 423 -8.92 0.41 -12.85
CA ILE A 423 -10.13 -0.18 -13.46
C ILE A 423 -10.05 -0.15 -14.99
N VAL A 424 -9.64 0.99 -15.57
CA VAL A 424 -9.75 1.25 -17.02
C VAL A 424 -8.93 0.26 -17.86
N PRO A 425 -7.61 0.09 -17.68
CA PRO A 425 -6.83 -0.79 -18.56
C PRO A 425 -7.25 -2.25 -18.45
N TYR A 426 -7.69 -2.69 -17.25
CA TYR A 426 -8.25 -4.02 -17.06
C TYR A 426 -9.58 -4.19 -17.81
N LEU A 427 -10.48 -3.22 -17.68
CA LEU A 427 -11.77 -3.23 -18.37
C LEU A 427 -11.60 -3.24 -19.90
N VAL A 428 -10.71 -2.40 -20.44
CA VAL A 428 -10.39 -2.37 -21.87
C VAL A 428 -9.87 -3.73 -22.31
N GLY A 429 -8.87 -4.27 -21.61
CA GLY A 429 -8.29 -5.58 -21.92
C GLY A 429 -9.28 -6.75 -21.86
N ALA A 430 -10.32 -6.66 -21.02
CA ALA A 430 -11.38 -7.66 -20.93
C ALA A 430 -12.48 -7.49 -22.00
N LEU A 431 -12.65 -6.29 -22.55
CA LEU A 431 -13.67 -5.99 -23.56
C LEU A 431 -13.16 -6.12 -24.99
N THR A 432 -11.84 -6.04 -25.21
CA THR A 432 -11.21 -6.07 -26.55
C THR A 432 -10.41 -7.35 -26.77
N GLU A 433 -11.03 -8.51 -26.61
CA GLU A 433 -10.36 -9.80 -26.78
C GLU A 433 -10.07 -10.13 -28.25
N ASN A 434 -10.97 -9.77 -29.17
CA ASN A 434 -10.82 -10.06 -30.61
C ASN A 434 -10.25 -8.89 -31.41
N HIS A 435 -9.86 -7.80 -30.74
CA HIS A 435 -9.22 -6.62 -31.35
C HIS A 435 -10.06 -5.96 -32.46
N THR A 436 -11.39 -6.00 -32.36
CA THR A 436 -12.30 -5.49 -33.41
C THR A 436 -12.78 -4.07 -33.17
N LEU A 437 -13.20 -3.36 -34.23
CA LEU A 437 -13.83 -2.04 -34.10
C LEU A 437 -15.09 -2.05 -33.22
N ALA A 438 -15.86 -3.14 -33.27
CA ALA A 438 -17.11 -3.27 -32.52
C ALA A 438 -16.87 -3.32 -31.00
N GLU A 439 -15.85 -4.07 -30.57
CA GLU A 439 -15.43 -4.16 -29.17
C GLU A 439 -14.93 -2.81 -28.63
N TRP A 440 -14.06 -2.14 -29.40
CA TRP A 440 -13.57 -0.80 -29.03
C TRP A 440 -14.67 0.25 -28.98
N ARG A 441 -15.68 0.13 -29.83
CA ARG A 441 -16.87 1.00 -29.77
C ARG A 441 -17.63 0.84 -28.46
N ILE A 442 -17.71 -0.36 -27.89
CA ILE A 442 -18.31 -0.58 -26.55
C ILE A 442 -17.50 0.18 -25.49
N VAL A 443 -16.17 0.08 -25.52
CA VAL A 443 -15.28 0.82 -24.60
C VAL A 443 -15.53 2.32 -24.68
N PHE A 444 -15.65 2.89 -25.88
CA PHE A 444 -15.90 4.31 -26.07
C PHE A 444 -17.32 4.75 -25.66
N TRP A 445 -18.33 3.89 -25.82
CA TRP A 445 -19.68 4.13 -25.27
C TRP A 445 -19.70 4.16 -23.74
N ILE A 446 -18.93 3.28 -23.09
CA ILE A 446 -18.77 3.29 -21.63
C ILE A 446 -18.13 4.62 -21.20
N ALA A 447 -17.05 5.05 -21.87
CA ALA A 447 -16.41 6.33 -21.60
C ALA A 447 -17.38 7.52 -21.78
N PHE A 448 -18.19 7.50 -22.85
CA PHE A 448 -19.23 8.50 -23.08
C PHE A 448 -20.26 8.57 -21.92
N GLY A 449 -20.73 7.41 -21.46
CA GLY A 449 -21.63 7.32 -20.31
C GLY A 449 -21.02 7.87 -19.03
N VAL A 450 -19.75 7.53 -18.75
CA VAL A 450 -19.00 8.04 -17.58
C VAL A 450 -18.85 9.56 -17.67
N PHE A 451 -18.45 10.11 -18.82
CA PHE A 451 -18.33 11.56 -19.02
C PHE A 451 -19.66 12.30 -18.81
N LEU A 452 -20.76 11.76 -19.32
CA LEU A 452 -22.10 12.33 -19.13
C LEU A 452 -22.50 12.39 -17.65
N VAL A 453 -22.41 11.27 -16.95
CA VAL A 453 -22.82 11.15 -15.54
C VAL A 453 -21.97 12.05 -14.64
N THR A 454 -20.65 12.01 -14.83
CA THR A 454 -19.71 12.78 -14.00
C THR A 454 -19.85 14.29 -14.25
N ASN A 455 -20.01 14.72 -15.51
CA ASN A 455 -20.28 16.11 -15.83
C ASN A 455 -21.64 16.58 -15.28
N PHE A 456 -22.70 15.77 -15.39
CA PHE A 456 -24.01 16.10 -14.83
C PHE A 456 -23.92 16.38 -13.32
N ILE A 457 -23.30 15.47 -12.57
CA ILE A 457 -23.10 15.63 -11.12
C ILE A 457 -22.30 16.91 -10.81
N PHE A 458 -21.25 17.19 -11.58
CA PHE A 458 -20.46 18.41 -11.39
C PHE A 458 -21.22 19.70 -11.70
N VAL A 459 -22.03 19.71 -12.76
CA VAL A 459 -22.84 20.88 -13.13
C VAL A 459 -23.89 21.17 -12.05
N VAL A 460 -24.49 20.14 -11.45
CA VAL A 460 -25.49 20.29 -10.39
C VAL A 460 -24.83 20.75 -9.08
N PHE A 461 -23.83 20.02 -8.59
CA PHE A 461 -23.29 20.19 -7.22
C PHE A 461 -21.98 20.99 -7.14
N GLY A 462 -21.29 21.18 -8.26
CA GLY A 462 -20.04 21.93 -8.31
C GLY A 462 -20.23 23.40 -7.94
N SER A 463 -19.24 23.96 -7.25
CA SER A 463 -19.20 25.37 -6.85
C SER A 463 -17.78 25.90 -7.00
N GLY A 464 -17.65 27.17 -7.36
CA GLY A 464 -16.40 27.93 -7.32
C GLY A 464 -16.41 29.01 -6.23
N LYS A 465 -17.28 28.88 -5.22
CA LYS A 465 -17.31 29.77 -4.05
C LYS A 465 -16.49 29.15 -2.92
N VAL A 466 -15.77 30.00 -2.20
CA VAL A 466 -15.06 29.62 -0.97
C VAL A 466 -16.04 28.99 0.01
N GLN A 467 -15.68 27.83 0.54
CA GLN A 467 -16.52 27.06 1.43
C GLN A 467 -16.47 27.61 2.87
N PRO A 468 -17.54 27.49 3.67
CA PRO A 468 -17.64 28.11 5.00
C PRO A 468 -16.58 27.61 5.99
N TRP A 469 -16.15 26.35 5.85
CA TRP A 469 -15.09 25.77 6.68
C TRP A 469 -13.68 26.29 6.34
N ASN A 470 -13.51 27.14 5.31
CA ASN A 470 -12.24 27.79 5.01
C ASN A 470 -11.83 28.84 6.08
N ALA A 471 -12.79 29.37 6.86
CA ALA A 471 -12.59 30.47 7.83
C ALA A 471 -12.98 30.12 9.28
N ALA A 472 -13.33 28.86 9.58
CA ALA A 472 -14.03 28.48 10.81
C ALA A 472 -13.29 28.76 12.14
N GLU A 473 -12.01 29.16 12.14
CA GLU A 473 -11.28 29.50 13.37
C GLU A 473 -11.50 30.93 13.88
N GLU A 474 -12.05 31.88 13.11
CA GLU A 474 -12.23 33.27 13.58
C GLU A 474 -13.42 33.46 14.54
N LYS A 475 -14.43 32.59 14.49
CA LYS A 475 -15.64 32.72 15.34
C LYS A 475 -15.57 31.96 16.66
N GLU A 476 -14.78 30.89 16.76
CA GLU A 476 -14.65 30.11 18.00
C GLU A 476 -13.61 30.73 18.96
N LYS A 477 -12.61 31.46 18.46
CA LYS A 477 -11.54 32.06 19.29
C LYS A 477 -11.99 33.25 20.15
N SER A 478 -13.16 33.86 19.91
CA SER A 478 -13.65 35.02 20.68
C SER A 478 -14.48 34.66 21.92
N ALA A 479 -14.98 33.42 22.03
CA ALA A 479 -15.91 33.01 23.10
C ALA A 479 -15.26 32.14 24.19
N GLU A 480 -14.07 31.59 23.96
CA GLU A 480 -13.40 30.65 24.87
C GLU A 480 -11.99 31.09 25.26
N ALA A 481 -11.73 32.41 25.34
CA ALA A 481 -10.46 32.95 25.84
C ALA A 481 -10.36 32.78 27.38
N GLY A 482 -10.15 31.56 27.85
CA GLY A 482 -9.94 31.23 29.26
C GLY A 482 -9.83 29.74 29.52
N SER A 483 -8.61 29.20 29.39
CA SER A 483 -8.22 27.81 29.65
C SER A 483 -8.54 26.81 28.52
N SER A 484 -7.54 26.00 28.12
CA SER A 484 -7.64 24.80 27.25
C SER A 484 -7.33 24.92 25.74
N TYR A 485 -6.14 25.43 25.35
CA TYR A 485 -5.71 25.44 23.93
C TYR A 485 -4.48 24.60 23.57
N THR A 486 -4.02 23.66 24.42
CA THR A 486 -2.82 22.85 24.10
C THR A 486 -3.12 21.47 23.49
N THR A 487 -4.40 21.06 23.40
CA THR A 487 -4.76 19.62 23.27
C THR A 487 -5.11 19.11 21.86
N ILE A 488 -5.32 19.95 20.85
CA ILE A 488 -5.99 19.47 19.60
C ILE A 488 -5.09 19.40 18.35
N PHE A 489 -3.92 20.06 18.34
CA PHE A 489 -3.06 20.15 17.15
C PHE A 489 -2.05 18.99 16.93
N ALA A 490 -2.03 17.99 17.80
CA ALA A 490 -1.17 16.79 17.66
C ALA A 490 -1.79 15.69 16.77
N GLY A 491 -2.85 16.00 16.00
CA GLY A 491 -3.76 15.01 15.44
C GLY A 491 -3.34 14.29 14.15
N PHE A 492 -2.31 14.72 13.40
CA PHE A 492 -1.98 14.08 12.11
C PHE A 492 -0.50 13.99 11.70
N LEU A 493 0.45 14.36 12.57
CA LEU A 493 1.71 13.62 12.57
C LEU A 493 1.40 12.34 13.33
N LEU A 494 1.39 11.19 12.66
CA LEU A 494 1.31 9.89 13.34
C LEU A 494 2.34 9.94 14.48
N PRO A 495 1.88 9.92 15.74
CA PRO A 495 2.78 9.97 16.88
C PRO A 495 3.78 8.82 16.74
N GLN A 496 5.03 9.02 17.17
CA GLN A 496 6.12 8.09 16.89
C GLN A 496 5.80 6.65 17.35
N ARG A 497 4.97 6.50 18.39
CA ARG A 497 4.42 5.21 18.84
C ARG A 497 3.58 4.45 17.80
N TYR A 498 2.88 5.13 16.90
CA TYR A 498 2.13 4.48 15.82
C TYR A 498 3.03 4.08 14.65
N ILE A 499 4.10 4.84 14.38
CA ILE A 499 5.14 4.43 13.42
C ILE A 499 5.81 3.15 13.90
N LEU A 500 6.14 3.10 15.19
CA LEU A 500 6.63 1.89 15.84
C LEU A 500 5.65 0.72 15.68
N GLY A 501 4.35 0.98 15.83
CA GLY A 501 3.29 0.00 15.60
C GLY A 501 3.24 -0.52 14.16
N ILE A 502 3.35 0.36 13.17
CA ILE A 502 3.38 0.00 11.74
C ILE A 502 4.65 -0.78 11.39
N MET A 503 5.80 -0.34 11.89
CA MET A 503 7.08 -1.04 11.68
C MET A 503 7.08 -2.41 12.38
N GLY A 504 6.45 -2.52 13.54
CA GLY A 504 6.22 -3.76 14.27
C GLY A 504 5.27 -4.72 13.54
N PHE A 505 4.21 -4.20 12.91
CA PHE A 505 3.35 -4.98 12.02
C PHE A 505 4.16 -5.62 10.90
N PHE A 506 4.96 -4.83 10.15
CA PHE A 506 5.79 -5.38 9.07
C PHE A 506 6.89 -6.32 9.58
N ALA A 507 7.37 -6.14 10.81
CA ALA A 507 8.29 -7.09 11.46
C ALA A 507 7.66 -8.48 11.59
N ILE A 508 6.42 -8.53 12.08
CA ILE A 508 5.67 -9.78 12.25
C ILE A 508 5.27 -10.35 10.88
N VAL A 509 4.88 -9.51 9.91
CA VAL A 509 4.64 -9.95 8.52
C VAL A 509 5.87 -10.67 7.97
N ASN A 510 7.04 -10.05 8.04
CA ASN A 510 8.28 -10.65 7.54
C ASN A 510 8.65 -11.94 8.28
N ALA A 511 8.46 -11.98 9.60
CA ALA A 511 8.70 -13.19 10.37
C ALA A 511 7.78 -14.35 9.94
N TYR A 512 6.50 -14.06 9.66
CA TYR A 512 5.52 -15.07 9.24
C TYR A 512 5.66 -15.44 7.77
N THR A 513 6.01 -14.51 6.88
CA THR A 513 6.26 -14.85 5.47
C THR A 513 7.42 -15.82 5.36
N MET A 514 8.57 -15.51 5.98
CA MET A 514 9.73 -16.40 6.00
C MET A 514 9.44 -17.75 6.66
N ARG A 515 8.57 -17.79 7.68
CA ARG A 515 8.14 -19.03 8.35
C ARG A 515 7.35 -19.95 7.42
N VAL A 516 6.41 -19.40 6.67
CA VAL A 516 5.52 -20.16 5.78
C VAL A 516 6.23 -20.58 4.49
N SER A 517 7.18 -19.77 4.01
CA SER A 517 8.01 -20.07 2.84
C SER A 517 8.76 -21.40 2.95
N LEU A 518 9.28 -21.73 4.13
CA LEU A 518 10.02 -22.98 4.37
C LEU A 518 9.10 -24.21 4.29
N SER A 519 7.89 -24.12 4.85
CA SER A 519 6.89 -25.21 4.80
C SER A 519 6.44 -25.53 3.37
N LEU A 520 6.41 -24.53 2.48
CA LEU A 520 6.09 -24.69 1.06
C LEU A 520 7.28 -25.13 0.21
N ALA A 521 8.51 -24.80 0.61
CA ALA A 521 9.71 -25.26 -0.09
C ALA A 521 10.00 -26.74 0.18
N ILE A 522 9.76 -27.21 1.41
CA ILE A 522 10.01 -28.60 1.81
C ILE A 522 9.16 -29.59 1.01
N THR A 523 7.95 -29.22 0.58
CA THR A 523 7.09 -30.11 -0.23
C THR A 523 7.67 -30.45 -1.59
N GLU A 524 8.46 -29.54 -2.16
CA GLU A 524 9.14 -29.75 -3.44
C GLU A 524 10.52 -30.40 -3.26
N MET A 525 11.03 -30.46 -2.02
CA MET A 525 12.32 -31.10 -1.69
C MET A 525 12.19 -32.61 -1.47
N VAL A 526 10.98 -33.16 -1.35
CA VAL A 526 10.74 -34.58 -1.04
C VAL A 526 10.24 -35.32 -2.27
N ILE A 527 10.88 -36.45 -2.59
CA ILE A 527 10.52 -37.32 -3.72
C ILE A 527 9.17 -38.01 -3.41
N PRO A 528 8.18 -37.98 -4.31
CA PRO A 528 6.90 -38.65 -4.09
C PRO A 528 7.07 -40.18 -4.03
N ILE A 529 6.47 -40.81 -3.03
CA ILE A 529 6.38 -42.28 -2.91
C ILE A 529 5.15 -42.75 -3.70
N ASN A 530 5.33 -43.75 -4.58
CA ASN A 530 4.25 -44.35 -5.36
C ASN A 530 3.21 -45.03 -4.44
N ALA A 531 2.02 -44.45 -4.34
CA ALA A 531 0.88 -45.06 -3.66
C ALA A 531 -0.12 -45.62 -4.69
N THR A 532 0.03 -46.89 -5.02
CA THR A 532 -1.02 -47.71 -5.64
C THR A 532 -1.58 -48.65 -4.59
N GLU A 533 -2.91 -48.62 -4.41
CA GLU A 533 -3.80 -49.60 -3.72
C GLU A 533 -4.60 -49.00 -2.55
N TYR A 534 -5.84 -48.58 -2.83
CA TYR A 534 -7.09 -49.07 -2.20
C TYR A 534 -8.29 -48.29 -2.78
N TYR A 535 -9.37 -48.98 -3.17
CA TYR A 535 -10.57 -48.38 -3.79
C TYR A 535 -11.75 -48.47 -2.82
N ASP A 536 -12.22 -47.34 -2.29
CA ASP A 536 -13.41 -47.23 -1.43
C ASP A 536 -14.61 -46.71 -2.26
N PRO A 537 -15.75 -47.44 -2.29
CA PRO A 537 -16.91 -47.12 -3.13
C PRO A 537 -17.70 -45.86 -2.75
N GLU A 538 -17.39 -45.14 -1.66
CA GLU A 538 -18.00 -43.82 -1.36
C GLU A 538 -17.08 -42.61 -1.68
N ALA A 539 -15.87 -42.84 -2.21
CA ALA A 539 -14.88 -41.80 -2.42
C ALA A 539 -14.95 -41.14 -3.83
N CYS A 540 -14.90 -39.81 -3.88
CA CYS A 540 -14.56 -39.08 -5.12
C CYS A 540 -13.05 -39.20 -5.45
N THR A 541 -12.73 -39.26 -6.75
CA THR A 541 -11.45 -39.73 -7.30
C THR A 541 -10.21 -38.85 -6.98
N PRO A 542 -9.00 -39.43 -6.78
CA PRO A 542 -7.84 -38.75 -6.19
C PRO A 542 -6.66 -38.48 -7.15
N VAL A 543 -5.75 -37.54 -6.79
CA VAL A 543 -4.29 -37.59 -7.07
C VAL A 543 -3.50 -36.87 -5.95
N GLY A 544 -2.57 -37.61 -5.32
CA GLY A 544 -1.26 -37.16 -4.79
C GLY A 544 -1.18 -36.18 -3.61
N SER A 545 -0.55 -36.62 -2.52
CA SER A 545 -0.16 -35.87 -1.31
C SER A 545 1.32 -36.21 -0.98
N ASN A 546 2.11 -35.54 -0.12
CA ASN A 546 1.89 -35.16 1.27
C ASN A 546 2.99 -34.18 1.78
N GLN A 547 2.67 -33.42 2.85
CA GLN A 547 3.51 -32.46 3.59
C GLN A 547 4.01 -33.03 4.92
N THR A 548 5.18 -32.56 5.40
CA THR A 548 5.64 -32.70 6.80
C THR A 548 6.19 -31.39 7.39
N ASN A 549 6.01 -31.22 8.71
CA ASN A 549 6.20 -30.01 9.53
C ASN A 549 7.51 -29.98 10.36
N SER A 550 8.05 -28.79 10.65
CA SER A 550 8.48 -28.23 11.99
C SER A 550 9.56 -27.11 11.86
N ALA A 551 9.36 -25.89 12.44
CA ALA A 551 9.80 -25.29 13.74
C ALA A 551 11.29 -24.78 13.76
N ILE A 552 11.76 -23.62 14.27
CA ILE A 552 11.54 -22.74 15.46
C ILE A 552 12.20 -21.35 15.19
N ARG A 553 11.68 -20.19 15.67
CA ARG A 553 12.45 -18.98 16.15
C ARG A 553 11.60 -18.07 17.09
N GLY A 554 12.13 -17.70 18.26
CA GLY A 554 11.33 -17.20 19.42
C GLY A 554 11.63 -15.79 19.98
N THR A 555 12.37 -14.92 19.29
CA THR A 555 12.80 -13.61 19.86
C THR A 555 11.95 -12.40 19.46
N THR A 556 11.18 -12.49 18.37
CA THR A 556 10.44 -11.34 17.81
C THR A 556 9.33 -10.84 18.75
N TYR A 557 8.53 -11.76 19.32
CA TYR A 557 7.42 -11.38 20.18
C TYR A 557 7.87 -10.74 21.51
N PRO A 558 8.84 -11.30 22.26
CA PRO A 558 9.36 -10.67 23.48
C PRO A 558 9.96 -9.29 23.24
N ALA A 559 10.77 -9.13 22.17
CA ALA A 559 11.43 -7.86 21.86
C ALA A 559 10.42 -6.76 21.50
N LEU A 560 9.42 -7.09 20.67
CA LEU A 560 8.39 -6.15 20.25
C LEU A 560 7.44 -5.76 21.39
N THR A 561 7.13 -6.71 22.28
CA THR A 561 6.28 -6.45 23.46
C THR A 561 7.00 -5.58 24.48
N ALA A 562 8.30 -5.79 24.70
CA ALA A 562 9.12 -4.92 25.54
C ALA A 562 9.21 -3.49 24.97
N LEU A 563 9.29 -3.35 23.65
CA LEU A 563 9.28 -2.07 22.95
C LEU A 563 7.92 -1.36 23.09
N LEU A 564 6.82 -2.07 22.88
CA LEU A 564 5.46 -1.52 23.04
C LEU A 564 5.18 -1.08 24.49
N ALA A 565 5.70 -1.79 25.50
CA ALA A 565 5.55 -1.41 26.89
C ALA A 565 6.17 -0.03 27.21
N LYS A 566 7.26 0.33 26.53
CA LYS A 566 7.98 1.60 26.66
C LYS A 566 7.44 2.75 25.80
N TRP A 567 6.62 2.44 24.79
CA TRP A 567 6.18 3.42 23.80
C TRP A 567 4.66 3.60 23.74
N VAL A 568 3.88 2.69 24.34
CA VAL A 568 2.42 2.69 24.23
C VAL A 568 1.74 2.82 25.60
N PRO A 569 1.00 3.93 25.85
CA PRO A 569 0.22 4.14 27.06
C PRO A 569 -0.91 3.12 27.23
N LEU A 570 -1.27 2.79 28.48
CA LEU A 570 -2.26 1.75 28.85
C LEU A 570 -3.59 1.85 28.08
N LYS A 571 -4.08 3.08 27.83
CA LYS A 571 -5.37 3.36 27.15
C LYS A 571 -5.34 3.22 25.61
N GLU A 572 -4.18 2.96 25.01
CA GLU A 572 -3.99 2.79 23.56
C GLU A 572 -3.38 1.43 23.18
N ARG A 573 -3.11 0.57 24.17
CA ARG A 573 -2.42 -0.71 23.97
C ARG A 573 -3.21 -1.70 23.15
N ALA A 574 -4.54 -1.71 23.23
CA ALA A 574 -5.33 -2.68 22.48
C ALA A 574 -5.30 -2.37 20.98
N THR A 575 -5.41 -1.09 20.59
CA THR A 575 -5.36 -0.67 19.18
C THR A 575 -3.98 -0.92 18.59
N ILE A 576 -2.92 -0.40 19.21
CA ILE A 576 -1.55 -0.52 18.66
C ILE A 576 -1.07 -1.97 18.73
N GLY A 577 -1.37 -2.69 19.82
CA GLY A 577 -1.07 -4.11 19.96
C GLY A 577 -1.77 -4.97 18.91
N SER A 578 -3.07 -4.73 18.65
CA SER A 578 -3.81 -5.50 17.63
C SER A 578 -3.28 -5.22 16.22
N ILE A 579 -2.97 -3.95 15.89
CA ILE A 579 -2.32 -3.62 14.61
C ILE A 579 -1.02 -4.40 14.48
N VAL A 580 -0.13 -4.33 15.47
CA VAL A 580 1.16 -5.01 15.44
C VAL A 580 1.01 -6.52 15.24
N PHE A 581 0.25 -7.19 16.10
CA PHE A 581 0.15 -8.65 16.09
C PHE A 581 -0.65 -9.22 14.92
N SER A 582 -1.54 -8.43 14.32
CA SER A 582 -2.28 -8.81 13.10
C SER A 582 -1.37 -9.04 11.88
N GLY A 583 -0.12 -8.55 11.92
CA GLY A 583 0.89 -8.82 10.89
C GLY A 583 1.17 -10.31 10.67
N SER A 584 0.90 -11.15 11.65
CA SER A 584 1.02 -12.61 11.52
C SER A 584 0.09 -13.19 10.45
N GLN A 585 -1.16 -12.68 10.39
CA GLN A 585 -2.16 -13.14 9.44
C GLN A 585 -1.85 -12.66 8.03
N PHE A 586 -1.47 -11.39 7.90
CA PHE A 586 -1.08 -10.81 6.64
C PHE A 586 0.16 -11.50 6.06
N GLY A 587 1.15 -11.85 6.90
CA GLY A 587 2.33 -12.61 6.47
C GLY A 587 2.00 -14.01 5.96
N THR A 588 1.09 -14.73 6.62
CA THR A 588 0.64 -16.06 6.15
C THR A 588 -0.12 -15.96 4.83
N ILE A 589 -1.01 -14.97 4.67
CA ILE A 589 -1.74 -14.73 3.41
C ILE A 589 -0.75 -14.44 2.28
N LEU A 590 0.18 -13.52 2.52
CA LEU A 590 1.15 -13.07 1.52
C LEU A 590 2.08 -14.21 1.09
N SER A 591 2.55 -15.03 2.03
CA SER A 591 3.41 -16.17 1.71
C SER A 591 2.66 -17.30 1.01
N ASN A 592 1.45 -17.67 1.45
CA ASN A 592 0.66 -18.69 0.78
C ASN A 592 0.28 -18.29 -0.66
N ALA A 593 -0.07 -17.02 -0.87
CA ALA A 593 -0.47 -16.51 -2.18
C ALA A 593 0.71 -16.40 -3.16
N LEU A 594 1.88 -15.93 -2.69
CA LEU A 594 3.02 -15.64 -3.56
C LEU A 594 3.99 -16.82 -3.70
N SER A 595 4.22 -17.62 -2.66
CA SER A 595 5.23 -18.68 -2.69
C SER A 595 4.87 -19.77 -3.70
N GLY A 596 3.60 -20.20 -3.76
CA GLY A 596 3.16 -21.20 -4.74
C GLY A 596 3.30 -20.71 -6.18
N GLU A 597 3.04 -19.42 -6.43
CA GLU A 597 3.19 -18.84 -7.76
C GLU A 597 4.67 -18.62 -8.14
N LEU A 598 5.52 -18.25 -7.17
CA LEU A 598 6.97 -18.14 -7.33
C LEU A 598 7.57 -19.50 -7.72
N ILE A 599 7.31 -20.55 -6.95
CA ILE A 599 7.82 -21.92 -7.20
C ILE A 599 7.34 -22.44 -8.56
N ARG A 600 6.05 -22.28 -8.88
CA ARG A 600 5.47 -22.73 -10.15
C ARG A 600 6.15 -22.07 -11.35
N ARG A 601 6.57 -20.81 -11.22
CA ARG A 601 7.16 -20.04 -12.33
C ARG A 601 8.66 -20.19 -12.47
N THR A 602 9.39 -20.24 -11.35
CA THR A 602 10.86 -20.36 -11.38
C THR A 602 11.30 -21.81 -11.49
N LYS A 603 10.42 -22.77 -11.20
CA LYS A 603 10.74 -24.20 -10.99
C LYS A 603 11.86 -24.40 -9.96
N ASP A 604 12.11 -23.39 -9.12
CA ASP A 604 13.16 -23.37 -8.14
C ASP A 604 12.61 -22.86 -6.81
N TRP A 605 12.62 -23.75 -5.82
CA TRP A 605 12.16 -23.46 -4.46
C TRP A 605 12.99 -22.37 -3.79
N ALA A 606 14.25 -22.16 -4.21
CA ALA A 606 15.12 -21.15 -3.61
C ALA A 606 14.63 -19.72 -3.88
N SER A 607 13.89 -19.50 -4.97
CA SER A 607 13.34 -18.19 -5.37
C SER A 607 12.44 -17.55 -4.30
N VAL A 608 11.70 -18.37 -3.54
CA VAL A 608 10.84 -17.90 -2.45
C VAL A 608 11.67 -17.29 -1.32
N PHE A 609 12.81 -17.90 -1.00
CA PHE A 609 13.71 -17.40 0.05
C PHE A 609 14.41 -16.11 -0.37
N TYR A 610 14.81 -15.98 -1.63
CA TYR A 610 15.42 -14.74 -2.13
C TYR A 610 14.42 -13.57 -2.10
N PHE A 611 13.17 -13.81 -2.52
CA PHE A 611 12.15 -12.77 -2.55
C PHE A 611 11.79 -12.26 -1.15
N PHE A 612 11.42 -13.15 -0.23
CA PHE A 612 11.07 -12.74 1.13
C PHE A 612 12.28 -12.30 1.96
N GLY A 613 13.47 -12.83 1.66
CA GLY A 613 14.73 -12.36 2.24
C GLY A 613 15.06 -10.91 1.83
N ALA A 614 14.88 -10.55 0.56
CA ALA A 614 15.08 -9.18 0.08
C ALA A 614 14.09 -8.19 0.73
N LEU A 615 12.82 -8.57 0.87
CA LEU A 615 11.81 -7.79 1.59
C LEU A 615 12.17 -7.58 3.07
N ALA A 616 12.72 -8.62 3.73
CA ALA A 616 13.18 -8.53 5.10
C ALA A 616 14.40 -7.59 5.25
N ILE A 617 15.33 -7.59 4.30
CA ILE A 617 16.48 -6.67 4.28
C ILE A 617 16.02 -5.23 4.12
N LEU A 618 15.09 -4.97 3.19
CA LEU A 618 14.52 -3.63 2.99
C LEU A 618 13.83 -3.12 4.26
N TRP A 619 13.03 -3.98 4.90
CA TRP A 619 12.40 -3.65 6.18
C TRP A 619 13.44 -3.41 7.28
N PHE A 620 14.51 -4.20 7.36
CA PHE A 620 15.56 -4.02 8.37
C PHE A 620 16.26 -2.67 8.23
N ILE A 621 16.57 -2.25 6.99
CA ILE A 621 17.13 -0.92 6.72
C ILE A 621 16.18 0.16 7.24
N LEU A 622 14.88 0.05 6.95
CA LEU A 622 13.88 0.99 7.44
C LEU A 622 13.72 0.94 8.98
N TRP A 623 13.82 -0.24 9.60
CA TRP A 623 13.73 -0.42 11.05
C TRP A 623 14.86 0.31 11.77
N VAL A 624 16.11 0.15 11.30
CA VAL A 624 17.29 0.81 11.88
C VAL A 624 17.21 2.33 11.74
N LEU A 625 16.61 2.84 10.66
CA LEU A 625 16.48 4.27 10.42
C LEU A 625 15.33 4.93 11.19
N LEU A 626 14.27 4.18 11.54
CA LEU A 626 13.01 4.75 12.03
C LEU A 626 12.65 4.36 13.47
N CYS A 627 13.22 3.29 14.02
CA CYS A 627 12.84 2.75 15.34
C CYS A 627 13.97 2.92 16.37
N TYR A 628 13.62 3.43 17.55
CA TYR A 628 14.55 3.67 18.66
C TYR A 628 14.05 2.96 19.92
N SER A 629 14.97 2.56 20.80
CA SER A 629 14.66 1.78 22.00
C SER A 629 13.85 2.56 23.03
N ASP A 630 14.16 3.86 23.20
CA ASP A 630 13.57 4.70 24.23
C ASP A 630 13.09 6.04 23.63
N PRO A 631 11.93 6.57 24.05
CA PRO A 631 11.44 7.87 23.58
C PRO A 631 12.42 9.02 23.79
N SER A 632 13.22 8.97 24.87
CA SER A 632 14.24 9.97 25.21
C SER A 632 15.45 9.97 24.27
N SER A 633 15.78 8.80 23.69
CA SER A 633 16.88 8.64 22.72
C SER A 633 16.50 9.02 21.28
N HIS A 634 15.22 9.27 21.05
CA HIS A 634 14.69 9.51 19.71
C HIS A 634 15.00 10.94 19.24
N PRO A 635 15.76 11.13 18.14
CA PRO A 635 16.28 12.44 17.73
C PRO A 635 15.20 13.42 17.23
N PHE A 636 14.01 12.93 16.87
CA PHE A 636 12.95 13.72 16.23
C PHE A 636 11.57 13.53 16.88
N ILE A 637 11.50 13.17 18.17
CA ILE A 637 10.21 13.06 18.87
C ILE A 637 9.68 14.47 19.19
N SER A 638 8.37 14.69 19.06
CA SER A 638 7.79 15.98 19.45
C SER A 638 7.83 16.16 20.96
N ASP A 639 8.17 17.36 21.44
CA ASP A 639 8.21 17.66 22.89
C ASP A 639 6.87 17.36 23.58
N LYS A 640 5.74 17.60 22.91
CA LYS A 640 4.40 17.26 23.43
C LYS A 640 4.16 15.77 23.56
N GLU A 641 4.65 14.98 22.61
CA GLU A 641 4.54 13.51 22.68
C GLU A 641 5.48 12.96 23.75
N LYS A 642 6.68 13.52 23.86
CA LYS A 642 7.64 13.15 24.90
C LYS A 642 7.09 13.42 26.30
N GLU A 643 6.54 14.60 26.55
CA GLU A 643 5.93 14.94 27.85
C GLU A 643 4.69 14.09 28.17
N TYR A 644 3.86 13.79 27.16
CA TYR A 644 2.73 12.86 27.32
C TYR A 644 3.17 11.44 27.67
N LEU A 645 4.21 10.93 26.98
CA LEU A 645 4.78 9.61 27.25
C LEU A 645 5.45 9.56 28.63
N GLU A 646 6.22 10.58 29.01
CA GLU A 646 6.85 10.68 30.33
C GLU A 646 5.81 10.73 31.46
N LYS A 647 4.67 11.39 31.24
CA LYS A 647 3.56 11.47 32.20
C LYS A 647 2.76 10.16 32.32
N GLU A 648 2.45 9.50 31.20
CA GLU A 648 1.62 8.28 31.19
C GLU A 648 2.44 6.99 31.42
N LEU A 649 3.76 7.01 31.24
CA LEU A 649 4.67 5.86 31.43
C LEU A 649 5.61 6.04 32.62
N SER A 650 5.35 6.98 33.54
CA SER A 650 6.18 7.24 34.73
C SER A 650 6.44 6.00 35.61
N ASN A 651 5.57 4.99 35.54
CA ASN A 651 5.68 3.73 36.30
C ASN A 651 6.62 2.71 35.65
N VAL A 652 7.10 2.96 34.43
CA VAL A 652 8.04 2.09 33.71
C VAL A 652 9.47 2.56 34.00
N SER A 653 10.27 1.72 34.65
CA SER A 653 11.64 2.11 35.02
C SER A 653 12.56 2.11 33.80
N ASN A 654 13.30 3.21 33.61
CA ASN A 654 14.37 3.28 32.61
C ASN A 654 15.63 2.48 33.02
N VAL A 655 15.68 1.99 34.27
CA VAL A 655 16.78 1.19 34.81
C VAL A 655 16.49 -0.29 34.59
N LYS A 656 17.53 -1.08 34.28
CA LYS A 656 17.44 -2.53 34.12
C LYS A 656 17.15 -3.16 35.48
N LEU A 657 15.98 -3.76 35.64
CA LEU A 657 15.56 -4.46 36.87
C LEU A 657 15.88 -5.96 36.79
N ASP A 658 16.22 -6.55 37.94
CA ASP A 658 16.31 -8.00 38.06
C ASP A 658 14.91 -8.63 38.02
N VAL A 659 14.79 -9.73 37.28
CA VAL A 659 13.50 -10.40 37.06
C VAL A 659 13.08 -11.16 38.32
N PRO A 660 11.92 -10.88 38.91
CA PRO A 660 11.44 -11.56 40.11
C PRO A 660 10.82 -12.93 39.78
N TRP A 661 11.65 -13.89 39.37
CA TRP A 661 11.25 -15.22 38.88
C TRP A 661 10.26 -15.94 39.80
N LYS A 662 10.53 -15.97 41.12
CA LYS A 662 9.66 -16.64 42.11
C LYS A 662 8.26 -16.02 42.15
N SER A 663 8.15 -14.69 42.10
CA SER A 663 6.87 -13.99 42.14
C SER A 663 6.07 -14.15 40.85
N ILE A 664 6.76 -14.17 39.70
CA ILE A 664 6.12 -14.37 38.38
C ILE A 664 5.57 -15.79 38.26
N LEU A 665 6.37 -16.80 38.61
CA LEU A 665 6.00 -18.22 38.47
C LEU A 665 4.98 -18.70 39.50
N THR A 666 4.78 -17.97 40.61
CA THR A 666 3.74 -18.27 41.62
C THR A 666 2.46 -17.45 41.44
N SER A 667 2.42 -16.56 40.44
CA SER A 667 1.28 -15.68 40.19
C SER A 667 0.14 -16.42 39.47
N VAL A 668 -1.04 -16.46 40.11
CA VAL A 668 -2.25 -17.06 39.54
C VAL A 668 -2.71 -16.38 38.23
N PRO A 669 -2.76 -15.04 38.14
CA PRO A 669 -3.02 -14.34 36.87
C PRO A 669 -2.07 -14.71 35.72
N MET A 670 -0.81 -14.98 36.03
CA MET A 670 0.18 -15.36 35.02
C MET A 670 -0.13 -16.73 34.44
N TRP A 671 -0.45 -17.72 35.27
CA TRP A 671 -0.86 -19.05 34.80
C TRP A 671 -2.20 -19.02 34.06
N ALA A 672 -3.14 -18.16 34.47
CA ALA A 672 -4.37 -17.95 33.71
C ALA A 672 -4.07 -17.46 32.28
N LEU A 673 -3.10 -16.55 32.09
CA LEU A 673 -2.66 -16.11 30.77
C LEU A 673 -2.01 -17.23 29.95
N VAL A 674 -1.12 -18.01 30.57
CA VAL A 674 -0.46 -19.15 29.90
C VAL A 674 -1.47 -20.17 29.42
N ILE A 675 -2.40 -20.61 30.28
CA ILE A 675 -3.43 -21.60 29.94
C ILE A 675 -4.33 -21.10 28.81
N THR A 676 -4.69 -19.82 28.85
CA THR A 676 -5.50 -19.18 27.79
C THR A 676 -4.72 -19.05 26.48
N GLN A 677 -3.39 -18.86 26.54
CA GLN A 677 -2.53 -18.84 25.36
C GLN A 677 -2.47 -20.22 24.71
N VAL A 678 -2.32 -21.27 25.52
CA VAL A 678 -2.35 -22.65 25.04
C VAL A 678 -3.69 -22.96 24.37
N GLY A 679 -4.82 -22.55 24.96
CA GLY A 679 -6.15 -22.77 24.37
C GLY A 679 -6.36 -22.05 23.04
N HIS A 680 -5.95 -20.79 22.96
CA HIS A 680 -6.00 -20.04 21.71
C HIS A 680 -5.09 -20.66 20.65
N ASP A 681 -3.83 -20.93 21.00
CA ASP A 681 -2.85 -21.47 20.05
C ASP A 681 -3.25 -22.86 19.58
N TRP A 682 -3.91 -23.66 20.42
CA TRP A 682 -4.52 -24.93 20.01
C TRP A 682 -5.50 -24.74 18.85
N GLY A 683 -6.50 -23.87 19.01
CA GLY A 683 -7.47 -23.62 17.94
C GLY A 683 -6.84 -22.92 16.73
N PHE A 684 -5.87 -22.02 16.95
CA PHE A 684 -5.20 -21.30 15.88
C PHE A 684 -4.34 -22.24 15.03
N PHE A 685 -3.58 -23.13 15.67
CA PHE A 685 -2.82 -24.16 14.96
C PHE A 685 -3.73 -25.18 14.32
N THR A 686 -4.82 -25.63 14.97
CA THR A 686 -5.82 -26.50 14.33
C THR A 686 -6.29 -25.88 13.00
N MET A 687 -6.60 -24.58 13.01
CA MET A 687 -7.05 -23.89 11.81
C MET A 687 -5.92 -23.68 10.80
N ILE A 688 -4.69 -23.42 11.22
CA ILE A 688 -3.56 -23.18 10.29
C ILE A 688 -3.06 -24.46 9.65
N THR A 689 -2.85 -25.51 10.44
CA THR A 689 -2.25 -26.76 9.97
C THR A 689 -3.31 -27.71 9.42
N ASP A 690 -4.47 -27.79 10.08
CA ASP A 690 -5.41 -28.89 9.84
C ASP A 690 -6.60 -28.46 8.98
N LEU A 691 -6.93 -27.15 8.88
CA LEU A 691 -7.99 -26.67 7.98
C LEU A 691 -7.69 -26.96 6.50
N PRO A 692 -6.47 -26.71 5.95
CA PRO A 692 -6.18 -27.05 4.56
C PRO A 692 -6.28 -28.56 4.30
N LYS A 693 -5.95 -29.37 5.32
CA LYS A 693 -6.11 -30.83 5.30
C LYS A 693 -7.60 -31.21 5.29
N TYR A 694 -8.43 -30.63 6.14
CA TYR A 694 -9.88 -30.83 6.15
C TYR A 694 -10.54 -30.40 4.82
N MET A 695 -10.14 -29.23 4.27
CA MET A 695 -10.65 -28.74 2.99
C MET A 695 -10.29 -29.65 1.81
N LYS A 696 -9.10 -30.29 1.86
CA LYS A 696 -8.66 -31.27 0.85
C LYS A 696 -9.32 -32.63 1.06
N ASP A 697 -9.27 -33.17 2.27
CA ASP A 697 -9.61 -34.57 2.57
C ASP A 697 -11.12 -34.77 2.70
N VAL A 698 -11.83 -33.80 3.29
CA VAL A 698 -13.29 -33.88 3.54
C VAL A 698 -14.08 -33.08 2.52
N LEU A 699 -13.73 -31.79 2.31
CA LEU A 699 -14.48 -30.93 1.38
C LEU A 699 -14.07 -31.09 -0.09
N LYS A 700 -12.97 -31.82 -0.37
CA LYS A 700 -12.47 -32.14 -1.71
C LYS A 700 -12.21 -30.91 -2.60
N PHE A 701 -11.70 -29.82 -2.04
CA PHE A 701 -11.25 -28.66 -2.82
C PHE A 701 -10.00 -28.99 -3.66
N ASN A 702 -9.95 -28.47 -4.89
CA ASN A 702 -8.76 -28.56 -5.73
C ASN A 702 -7.63 -27.67 -5.16
N VAL A 703 -6.35 -28.05 -5.32
CA VAL A 703 -5.19 -27.41 -4.66
C VAL A 703 -5.12 -25.89 -4.89
N SER A 704 -5.37 -25.45 -6.13
CA SER A 704 -5.41 -24.01 -6.45
C SER A 704 -6.56 -23.27 -5.76
N GLN A 705 -7.71 -23.93 -5.56
CA GLN A 705 -8.86 -23.36 -4.86
C GLN A 705 -8.72 -23.47 -3.34
N ASN A 706 -8.07 -24.52 -2.83
CA ASN A 706 -7.83 -24.74 -1.40
C ASN A 706 -6.95 -23.61 -0.84
N GLY A 707 -5.89 -23.20 -1.54
CA GLY A 707 -5.07 -22.05 -1.14
C GLY A 707 -5.86 -20.75 -1.06
N THR A 708 -6.75 -20.50 -2.04
CA THR A 708 -7.60 -19.29 -2.05
C THR A 708 -8.64 -19.35 -0.93
N TRP A 709 -9.40 -20.44 -0.79
CA TRP A 709 -10.48 -20.55 0.19
C TRP A 709 -10.00 -20.71 1.62
N SER A 710 -8.86 -21.37 1.86
CA SER A 710 -8.24 -21.42 3.18
C SER A 710 -7.68 -20.08 3.63
N SER A 711 -7.38 -19.15 2.71
CA SER A 711 -6.90 -17.80 3.05
C SER A 711 -8.01 -16.84 3.51
N VAL A 712 -9.26 -17.07 3.10
CA VAL A 712 -10.41 -16.19 3.39
C VAL A 712 -10.66 -16.01 4.90
N PRO A 713 -10.69 -17.09 5.73
CA PRO A 713 -10.80 -16.95 7.18
C PRO A 713 -9.74 -16.03 7.81
N TYR A 714 -8.50 -16.08 7.33
CA TYR A 714 -7.40 -15.27 7.85
C TYR A 714 -7.49 -13.80 7.42
N ILE A 715 -8.00 -13.53 6.21
CA ILE A 715 -8.27 -12.16 5.74
C ILE A 715 -9.31 -11.50 6.64
N VAL A 716 -10.40 -12.22 6.93
CA VAL A 716 -11.46 -11.69 7.80
C VAL A 716 -10.94 -11.50 9.22
N MET A 717 -10.15 -12.44 9.74
CA MET A 717 -9.53 -12.31 11.06
C MET A 717 -8.57 -11.11 11.17
N LEU A 718 -7.81 -10.81 10.10
CA LEU A 718 -6.97 -9.61 10.03
C LEU A 718 -7.82 -8.35 10.21
N LEU A 719 -8.91 -8.21 9.45
CA LEU A 719 -9.80 -7.06 9.54
C LEU A 719 -10.46 -6.96 10.92
N THR A 720 -10.99 -8.06 11.46
CA THR A 720 -11.66 -8.03 12.77
C THR A 720 -10.68 -7.79 13.92
N SER A 721 -9.44 -8.25 13.85
CA SER A 721 -8.44 -7.97 14.88
C SER A 721 -8.15 -6.47 15.02
N ILE A 722 -8.00 -5.74 13.91
CA ILE A 722 -7.79 -4.29 13.91
C ILE A 722 -9.04 -3.55 14.41
N MET A 723 -10.23 -3.95 13.94
CA MET A 723 -11.49 -3.33 14.36
C MET A 723 -11.78 -3.56 15.85
N SER A 724 -11.54 -4.77 16.35
CA SER A 724 -11.76 -5.12 17.76
C SER A 724 -10.82 -4.37 18.70
N GLY A 725 -9.55 -4.14 18.30
CA GLY A 725 -8.62 -3.28 19.04
C GLY A 725 -9.12 -1.85 19.19
N TRP A 726 -9.58 -1.22 18.11
CA TRP A 726 -10.13 0.14 18.13
C TRP A 726 -11.41 0.22 18.98
N PHE A 727 -12.30 -0.76 18.83
CA PHE A 727 -13.55 -0.82 19.59
C PHE A 727 -13.30 -1.06 21.09
N CYS A 728 -12.35 -1.93 21.44
CA CYS A 728 -11.95 -2.17 22.83
C CYS A 728 -11.42 -0.88 23.48
N ASP A 729 -10.51 -0.16 22.83
CA ASP A 729 -9.97 1.08 23.37
C ASP A 729 -11.04 2.18 23.47
N PHE A 730 -11.99 2.24 22.52
CA PHE A 730 -13.14 3.15 22.60
C PHE A 730 -13.98 2.90 23.87
N LEU A 731 -14.28 1.64 24.18
CA LEU A 731 -15.08 1.26 25.37
C LEU A 731 -14.35 1.58 26.68
N VAL A 732 -13.04 1.31 26.74
CA VAL A 732 -12.22 1.58 27.93
C VAL A 732 -12.01 3.09 28.13
N ARG A 733 -11.74 3.86 27.06
CA ARG A 733 -11.55 5.32 27.14
C ARG A 733 -12.79 6.08 27.60
N ARG A 734 -13.98 5.59 27.22
CA ARG A 734 -15.28 6.16 27.63
C ARG A 734 -15.72 5.70 29.03
N ASN A 735 -14.90 4.91 29.74
CA ASN A 735 -15.24 4.27 31.01
C ASN A 735 -16.54 3.44 30.96
N ILE A 736 -16.92 2.93 29.78
CA ILE A 736 -18.12 2.07 29.63
C ILE A 736 -17.83 0.69 30.22
N MET A 737 -16.59 0.21 30.10
CA MET A 737 -16.12 -1.05 30.68
C MET A 737 -14.83 -0.85 31.44
N SER A 738 -14.66 -1.55 32.58
CA SER A 738 -13.37 -1.61 33.26
C SER A 738 -12.36 -2.41 32.43
N LEU A 739 -11.06 -2.12 32.59
CA LEU A 739 -10.00 -2.82 31.85
C LEU A 739 -10.07 -4.34 32.04
N THR A 740 -10.26 -4.81 33.27
CA THR A 740 -10.37 -6.25 33.56
C THR A 740 -11.62 -6.87 32.93
N PHE A 741 -12.76 -6.18 32.97
CA PHE A 741 -13.98 -6.67 32.34
C PHE A 741 -13.84 -6.73 30.81
N SER A 742 -13.25 -5.70 30.20
CA SER A 742 -12.99 -5.67 28.76
C SER A 742 -12.09 -6.84 28.32
N ARG A 743 -10.98 -7.07 29.01
CA ARG A 743 -10.05 -8.17 28.70
C ARG A 743 -10.73 -9.54 28.81
N LYS A 744 -11.56 -9.75 29.84
CA LYS A 744 -12.38 -10.97 29.99
C LYS A 744 -13.38 -11.13 28.86
N PHE A 745 -14.16 -10.08 28.58
CA PHE A 745 -15.20 -10.10 27.55
C PHE A 745 -14.64 -10.46 26.16
N PHE A 746 -13.64 -9.73 25.67
CA PHE A 746 -13.07 -9.98 24.34
C PHE A 746 -12.36 -11.34 24.24
N THR A 747 -11.75 -11.80 25.32
CA THR A 747 -11.14 -13.15 25.37
C THR A 747 -12.19 -14.25 25.32
N SER A 748 -13.33 -14.07 26.00
CA SER A 748 -14.45 -15.02 25.94
C SER A 748 -15.13 -15.06 24.59
N VAL A 749 -15.34 -13.91 23.95
CA VAL A 749 -15.82 -13.84 22.57
C VAL A 749 -14.87 -14.60 21.64
N ALA A 750 -13.56 -14.39 21.80
CA ALA A 750 -12.53 -15.05 21.00
C ALA A 750 -12.33 -16.54 21.30
N SER A 751 -12.93 -17.08 22.36
CA SER A 751 -12.85 -18.51 22.69
C SER A 751 -14.14 -19.24 22.36
N ILE A 752 -15.29 -18.69 22.78
CA ILE A 752 -16.61 -19.31 22.57
C ILE A 752 -17.04 -19.21 21.11
N GLY A 753 -16.83 -18.07 20.46
CA GLY A 753 -17.19 -17.85 19.06
C GLY A 753 -16.56 -18.90 18.14
N PRO A 754 -15.23 -19.02 18.09
CA PRO A 754 -14.58 -20.02 17.25
C PRO A 754 -14.98 -21.45 17.61
N ALA A 755 -15.09 -21.78 18.91
CA ALA A 755 -15.49 -23.10 19.37
C ALA A 755 -16.82 -23.55 18.76
N VAL A 756 -17.85 -22.70 18.83
CA VAL A 756 -19.19 -23.01 18.32
C VAL A 756 -19.18 -23.13 16.79
N PHE A 757 -18.59 -22.17 16.09
CA PHE A 757 -18.64 -22.14 14.63
C PHE A 757 -17.76 -23.20 13.96
N ILE A 758 -16.65 -23.62 14.57
CA ILE A 758 -15.84 -24.75 14.11
C ILE A 758 -16.64 -26.05 14.18
N VAL A 759 -17.39 -26.28 15.26
CA VAL A 759 -18.25 -27.46 15.39
C VAL A 759 -19.40 -27.39 14.38
N ILE A 760 -20.07 -26.24 14.21
CA ILE A 760 -21.12 -26.09 13.20
C ILE A 760 -20.58 -26.36 11.79
N ALA A 761 -19.37 -25.88 11.46
CA ALA A 761 -18.73 -26.14 10.17
C ALA A 761 -18.56 -27.64 9.90
N SER A 762 -18.31 -28.45 10.95
CA SER A 762 -18.19 -29.91 10.84
C SER A 762 -19.52 -30.63 10.55
N TYR A 763 -20.65 -29.96 10.73
CA TYR A 763 -21.99 -30.48 10.43
C TYR A 763 -22.58 -29.92 9.13
N ALA A 764 -21.85 -29.06 8.41
CA ALA A 764 -22.29 -28.49 7.14
C ALA A 764 -22.44 -29.52 5.99
N GLY A 765 -21.98 -30.77 6.19
CA GLY A 765 -22.11 -31.85 5.21
C GLY A 765 -21.28 -31.59 3.94
N CYS A 766 -21.83 -31.88 2.77
CA CYS A 766 -21.16 -31.68 1.49
C CYS A 766 -21.25 -30.23 0.95
N ASP A 767 -21.91 -29.30 1.66
CA ASP A 767 -21.94 -27.90 1.28
C ASP A 767 -20.59 -27.23 1.62
N ARG A 768 -19.73 -27.23 0.60
CA ARG A 768 -18.35 -26.71 0.68
C ARG A 768 -18.32 -25.22 1.04
N MET A 769 -19.27 -24.43 0.56
CA MET A 769 -19.28 -22.99 0.76
C MET A 769 -19.76 -22.65 2.17
N LEU A 770 -20.80 -23.35 2.65
CA LEU A 770 -21.29 -23.18 4.02
C LEU A 770 -20.19 -23.48 5.05
N ALA A 771 -19.44 -24.58 4.88
CA ALA A 771 -18.33 -24.93 5.78
C ALA A 771 -17.25 -23.84 5.80
N VAL A 772 -16.84 -23.32 4.64
CA VAL A 772 -15.85 -22.25 4.52
C VAL A 772 -16.34 -20.97 5.21
N TRP A 773 -17.61 -20.59 5.04
CA TRP A 773 -18.18 -19.42 5.71
C TRP A 773 -18.24 -19.58 7.23
N MET A 774 -18.58 -20.76 7.74
CA MET A 774 -18.57 -21.04 9.18
C MET A 774 -17.15 -20.96 9.77
N PHE A 775 -16.14 -21.53 9.09
CA PHE A 775 -14.74 -21.35 9.49
C PHE A 775 -14.28 -19.89 9.41
N THR A 776 -14.77 -19.14 8.42
CA THR A 776 -14.48 -17.71 8.28
C THR A 776 -15.04 -16.90 9.45
N ILE A 777 -16.28 -17.18 9.85
CA ILE A 777 -16.91 -16.55 11.02
C ILE A 777 -16.20 -16.95 12.32
N ALA A 778 -15.80 -18.22 12.45
CA ALA A 778 -14.99 -18.68 13.59
C ALA A 778 -13.71 -17.85 13.72
N MET A 779 -12.94 -17.70 12.64
CA MET A 779 -11.71 -16.92 12.63
C MET A 779 -11.96 -15.41 12.83
N ALA A 780 -13.09 -14.88 12.36
CA ALA A 780 -13.51 -13.51 12.64
C ALA A 780 -13.62 -13.22 14.14
N PHE A 781 -14.26 -14.12 14.90
CA PHE A 781 -14.34 -14.02 16.36
C PHE A 781 -12.98 -14.21 17.03
N MET A 782 -12.16 -15.12 16.51
CA MET A 782 -10.81 -15.37 17.02
C MET A 782 -9.93 -14.12 16.98
N GLY A 783 -10.16 -13.20 16.02
CA GLY A 783 -9.49 -11.90 15.95
C GLY A 783 -9.65 -11.01 17.19
N CYS A 784 -10.72 -11.19 17.98
CA CYS A 784 -10.92 -10.45 19.24
C CYS A 784 -9.89 -10.79 20.32
N TYR A 785 -9.16 -11.90 20.16
CA TYR A 785 -8.14 -12.36 21.10
C TYR A 785 -6.99 -11.35 21.29
N TYR A 786 -6.62 -10.64 20.21
CA TYR A 786 -5.50 -9.70 20.23
C TYR A 786 -5.75 -8.49 21.13
N CYS A 787 -6.98 -7.98 21.17
CA CYS A 787 -7.38 -6.91 22.07
C CYS A 787 -7.78 -7.43 23.47
N GLY A 788 -8.07 -8.71 23.61
CA GLY A 788 -8.33 -9.36 24.90
C GLY A 788 -7.03 -9.78 25.57
N MET A 789 -6.75 -11.08 25.57
CA MET A 789 -5.66 -11.66 26.34
C MET A 789 -4.26 -11.23 25.86
N LYS A 790 -4.03 -11.11 24.55
CA LYS A 790 -2.67 -10.94 23.99
C LYS A 790 -1.96 -9.67 24.48
N VAL A 791 -2.72 -8.59 24.69
CA VAL A 791 -2.22 -7.34 25.26
C VAL A 791 -2.21 -7.33 26.78
N ASN A 792 -2.87 -8.28 27.44
CA ASN A 792 -2.99 -8.31 28.90
C ASN A 792 -1.65 -8.58 29.62
N ALA A 793 -0.66 -9.19 28.95
CA ALA A 793 0.69 -9.33 29.49
C ALA A 793 1.36 -7.96 29.71
N LEU A 794 1.08 -6.97 28.84
CA LEU A 794 1.55 -5.59 28.99
C LEU A 794 0.89 -4.92 30.21
N ASP A 795 -0.40 -5.19 30.42
CA ASP A 795 -1.19 -4.60 31.50
C ASP A 795 -0.84 -5.19 32.88
N LEU A 796 -0.45 -6.48 32.91
CA LEU A 796 -0.13 -7.21 34.14
C LEU A 796 1.22 -6.77 34.74
N SER A 797 2.24 -6.56 33.90
CA SER A 797 3.53 -6.00 34.32
C SER A 797 4.26 -5.33 33.14
N PRO A 798 4.16 -4.00 33.02
CA PRO A 798 4.88 -3.23 32.00
C PRO A 798 6.41 -3.41 32.06
N ASN A 799 7.02 -3.44 33.25
CA ASN A 799 8.49 -3.54 33.40
C ASN A 799 9.05 -4.89 32.95
N PHE A 800 8.27 -5.96 33.11
CA PHE A 800 8.66 -7.33 32.73
C PHE A 800 7.83 -7.90 31.57
N ALA A 801 7.15 -7.05 30.80
CA ALA A 801 6.20 -7.47 29.78
C ALA A 801 6.83 -8.38 28.71
N GLY A 802 8.07 -8.10 28.30
CA GLY A 802 8.83 -8.95 27.38
C GLY A 802 9.08 -10.35 27.95
N THR A 803 9.45 -10.44 29.23
CA THR A 803 9.68 -11.71 29.94
C THR A 803 8.39 -12.50 30.09
N LEU A 804 7.29 -11.85 30.48
CA LEU A 804 5.98 -12.47 30.58
C LEU A 804 5.55 -13.04 29.24
N MET A 805 5.68 -12.25 28.18
CA MET A 805 5.32 -12.68 26.83
C MET A 805 6.19 -13.83 26.32
N ALA A 806 7.47 -13.87 26.71
CA ALA A 806 8.36 -14.99 26.41
C ALA A 806 7.87 -16.30 27.05
N ILE A 807 7.49 -16.27 28.33
CA ILE A 807 6.94 -17.45 29.03
C ILE A 807 5.60 -17.85 28.41
N ILE A 808 4.70 -16.89 28.20
CA ILE A 808 3.35 -17.11 27.65
C ILE A 808 3.45 -17.74 26.26
N ASN A 809 4.22 -17.16 25.34
CA ASN A 809 4.37 -17.71 23.98
C ASN A 809 5.19 -18.99 23.97
N GLY A 810 6.22 -19.11 24.81
CA GLY A 810 7.06 -20.30 24.88
C GLY A 810 6.27 -21.53 25.28
N LEU A 811 5.44 -21.41 26.33
CA LEU A 811 4.54 -22.49 26.75
C LEU A 811 3.34 -22.63 25.80
N GLY A 812 2.81 -21.54 25.27
CA GLY A 812 1.75 -21.56 24.25
C GLY A 812 2.13 -22.35 23.00
N ALA A 813 3.39 -22.27 22.56
CA ALA A 813 3.91 -22.99 21.41
C ALA A 813 3.86 -24.51 21.54
N THR A 814 3.74 -25.06 22.76
CA THR A 814 3.55 -26.51 22.97
C THR A 814 2.27 -27.03 22.30
N SER A 815 1.22 -26.20 22.22
CA SER A 815 0.00 -26.53 21.48
C SER A 815 0.26 -26.79 19.99
N GLY A 816 1.21 -26.08 19.39
CA GLY A 816 1.61 -26.27 17.98
C GLY A 816 2.37 -27.58 17.73
N ILE A 817 2.85 -28.24 18.79
CA ILE A 817 3.43 -29.59 18.73
C ILE A 817 2.32 -30.64 18.86
N VAL A 818 1.45 -30.46 19.86
CA VAL A 818 0.42 -31.45 20.22
C VAL A 818 -0.72 -31.48 19.20
N THR A 819 -1.20 -30.33 18.75
CA THR A 819 -2.42 -30.22 17.93
C THR A 819 -2.30 -30.96 16.59
N PRO A 820 -1.25 -30.73 15.77
CA PRO A 820 -1.15 -31.41 14.47
C PRO A 820 -0.90 -32.91 14.61
N TYR A 821 -0.19 -33.32 15.66
CA TYR A 821 0.04 -34.73 15.98
C TYR A 821 -1.28 -35.43 16.35
N LEU A 822 -2.06 -34.82 17.25
CA LEU A 822 -3.34 -35.35 17.69
C LEU A 822 -4.35 -35.39 16.54
N ALA A 823 -4.44 -34.33 15.73
CA ALA A 823 -5.29 -34.30 14.55
C ALA A 823 -4.88 -35.40 13.55
N GLY A 824 -3.57 -35.59 13.34
CA GLY A 824 -3.04 -36.68 12.51
C GLY A 824 -3.46 -38.07 13.01
N ALA A 825 -3.29 -38.35 14.30
CA ALA A 825 -3.62 -39.63 14.92
C ALA A 825 -5.13 -39.91 15.00
N LEU A 826 -5.96 -38.87 15.10
CA LEU A 826 -7.42 -39.01 15.16
C LEU A 826 -8.08 -39.11 13.79
N THR A 827 -7.39 -38.74 12.70
CA THR A 827 -7.93 -38.71 11.34
C THR A 827 -7.22 -39.70 10.41
N GLU A 828 -6.93 -40.92 10.88
CA GLU A 828 -6.23 -41.94 10.08
C GLU A 828 -7.03 -42.35 8.83
N ASP A 829 -8.36 -42.46 8.94
CA ASP A 829 -9.24 -42.85 7.82
C ASP A 829 -9.81 -41.64 7.06
N HIS A 830 -9.37 -40.42 7.40
CA HIS A 830 -9.80 -39.16 6.79
C HIS A 830 -11.33 -38.93 6.76
N THR A 831 -12.09 -39.57 7.65
CA THR A 831 -13.55 -39.51 7.65
C THR A 831 -14.08 -38.25 8.33
N LEU A 832 -15.29 -37.85 7.94
CA LEU A 832 -15.97 -36.68 8.53
C LEU A 832 -16.27 -36.88 10.03
N ALA A 833 -16.51 -38.12 10.47
CA ALA A 833 -16.73 -38.46 11.88
C ALA A 833 -15.47 -38.26 12.74
N GLN A 834 -14.30 -38.63 12.22
CA GLN A 834 -13.00 -38.41 12.87
C GLN A 834 -12.66 -36.92 12.99
N TRP A 835 -12.89 -36.14 11.94
CA TRP A 835 -12.70 -34.69 11.98
C TRP A 835 -13.65 -33.98 12.96
N ARG A 836 -14.89 -34.46 13.08
CA ARG A 836 -15.81 -33.97 14.12
C ARG A 836 -15.24 -34.15 15.51
N LEU A 837 -14.60 -35.29 15.79
CA LEU A 837 -13.97 -35.54 17.09
C LEU A 837 -12.85 -34.51 17.37
N VAL A 838 -11.99 -34.22 16.40
CA VAL A 838 -10.94 -33.19 16.50
C VAL A 838 -11.56 -31.82 16.85
N PHE A 839 -12.63 -31.44 16.16
CA PHE A 839 -13.31 -30.17 16.41
C PHE A 839 -14.03 -30.10 17.76
N TRP A 840 -14.60 -31.20 18.25
CA TRP A 840 -15.17 -31.29 19.59
C TRP A 840 -14.11 -31.21 20.69
N ILE A 841 -12.93 -31.79 20.48
CA ILE A 841 -11.79 -31.63 21.39
C ILE A 841 -11.38 -30.15 21.43
N THR A 842 -11.26 -29.49 20.28
CA THR A 842 -10.96 -28.05 20.21
C THR A 842 -12.02 -27.20 20.92
N PHE A 843 -13.31 -27.55 20.80
CA PHE A 843 -14.39 -26.92 21.56
C PHE A 843 -14.19 -27.07 23.07
N GLY A 844 -13.87 -28.28 23.55
CA GLY A 844 -13.60 -28.55 24.95
C GLY A 844 -12.40 -27.75 25.49
N VAL A 845 -11.30 -27.71 24.73
CA VAL A 845 -10.10 -26.92 25.08
C VAL A 845 -10.42 -25.44 25.19
N PHE A 846 -11.17 -24.87 24.24
CA PHE A 846 -11.61 -23.48 24.31
C PHE A 846 -12.50 -23.20 25.52
N GLY A 847 -13.42 -24.11 25.84
CA GLY A 847 -14.32 -23.99 26.98
C GLY A 847 -13.56 -23.97 28.31
N VAL A 848 -12.65 -24.92 28.53
CA VAL A 848 -11.86 -25.04 29.76
C VAL A 848 -10.92 -23.84 29.93
N THR A 849 -10.20 -23.46 28.87
CA THR A 849 -9.22 -22.37 28.95
C THR A 849 -9.89 -21.02 29.15
N ASN A 850 -11.04 -20.78 28.52
CA ASN A 850 -11.85 -19.59 28.78
C ASN A 850 -12.42 -19.55 30.21
N LEU A 851 -12.87 -20.69 30.75
CA LEU A 851 -13.35 -20.76 32.14
C LEU A 851 -12.24 -20.37 33.12
N VAL A 852 -11.03 -20.90 32.93
CA VAL A 852 -9.84 -20.53 33.74
C VAL A 852 -9.57 -19.03 33.65
N TYR A 853 -9.63 -18.44 32.45
CA TYR A 853 -9.43 -17.00 32.29
C TYR A 853 -10.52 -16.15 32.95
N LEU A 854 -11.78 -16.58 32.89
CA LEU A 854 -12.89 -15.90 33.53
C LEU A 854 -12.78 -15.91 35.06
N LEU A 855 -12.31 -17.02 35.63
CA LEU A 855 -12.14 -17.16 37.08
C LEU A 855 -10.90 -16.40 37.58
N PHE A 856 -9.75 -16.56 36.91
CA PHE A 856 -8.44 -16.15 37.45
C PHE A 856 -7.75 -15.03 36.68
N GLY A 857 -8.22 -14.69 35.48
CA GLY A 857 -7.68 -13.61 34.67
C GLY A 857 -7.95 -12.24 35.30
N THR A 858 -6.96 -11.35 35.25
CA THR A 858 -7.11 -9.95 35.67
C THR A 858 -6.30 -9.04 34.76
N GLY A 859 -6.76 -7.81 34.58
CA GLY A 859 -6.02 -6.74 33.89
C GLY A 859 -5.41 -5.73 34.87
N LYS A 860 -5.37 -6.05 36.18
CA LYS A 860 -4.74 -5.20 37.19
C LYS A 860 -3.24 -5.48 37.27
N GLU A 861 -2.46 -4.41 37.33
CA GLU A 861 -1.01 -4.46 37.54
C GLU A 861 -0.65 -5.27 38.80
N GLN A 862 0.40 -6.08 38.71
CA GLN A 862 0.84 -6.95 39.81
C GLN A 862 1.88 -6.25 40.70
N LEU A 863 1.86 -6.55 42.00
CA LEU A 863 2.74 -5.94 43.00
C LEU A 863 4.25 -6.08 42.67
N TRP A 864 4.63 -7.20 42.06
CA TRP A 864 6.02 -7.48 41.66
C TRP A 864 6.49 -6.69 40.42
N ASN A 865 5.63 -5.86 39.83
CA ASN A 865 6.02 -4.88 38.81
C ASN A 865 6.78 -3.67 39.40
N ASN A 866 6.55 -3.35 40.69
CA ASN A 866 7.12 -2.18 41.35
C ASN A 866 8.60 -2.42 41.73
N PRO A 867 9.56 -1.54 41.35
CA PRO A 867 10.96 -1.63 41.77
C PRO A 867 11.17 -1.72 43.28
N GLU A 868 10.37 -1.00 44.08
CA GLU A 868 10.51 -0.92 45.55
C GLU A 868 10.18 -2.26 46.23
N TYR A 869 9.20 -2.99 45.71
CA TYR A 869 8.83 -4.32 46.21
C TYR A 869 9.96 -5.36 46.07
N ASN A 870 10.88 -5.15 45.12
CA ASN A 870 12.06 -6.00 44.95
C ASN A 870 13.25 -5.56 45.82
N ALA A 871 13.27 -4.31 46.29
CA ALA A 871 14.30 -3.77 47.19
C ALA A 871 14.10 -4.19 48.65
N GLU A 872 12.86 -4.45 49.08
CA GLU A 872 12.52 -4.83 50.45
C GLU A 872 12.73 -6.32 50.79
N LYS A 873 13.07 -7.18 49.82
CA LYS A 873 13.40 -8.58 50.13
C LYS A 873 14.85 -8.66 50.61
N PRO A 874 15.12 -9.18 51.83
CA PRO A 874 16.49 -9.41 52.26
C PRO A 874 17.17 -10.36 51.27
N LYS A 875 18.30 -9.95 50.71
CA LYS A 875 19.19 -10.86 49.98
C LYS A 875 19.55 -11.99 50.95
N GLN A 876 19.00 -13.18 50.75
CA GLN A 876 19.50 -14.36 51.45
C GLN A 876 20.98 -14.54 51.04
N PRO A 877 21.92 -14.63 51.98
CA PRO A 877 23.32 -14.83 51.65
C PRO A 877 23.47 -16.24 51.07
N PHE A 878 23.71 -16.32 49.76
CA PHE A 878 24.21 -17.55 49.15
C PHE A 878 25.67 -17.69 49.55
N GLU A 879 25.97 -18.82 50.18
CA GLU A 879 27.24 -19.20 50.78
C GLU A 879 28.44 -19.01 49.83
N GLU A 880 29.23 -17.95 50.07
CA GLU A 880 30.65 -17.92 49.71
C GLU A 880 31.45 -18.74 50.74
N ASN A 881 31.27 -20.06 50.76
CA ASN A 881 32.10 -20.97 51.56
C ASN A 881 32.86 -22.00 50.69
N GLY A 882 33.27 -21.61 49.49
CA GLY A 882 33.94 -22.50 48.53
C GLY A 882 35.30 -22.06 47.99
N LYS A 883 35.75 -20.82 48.22
CA LYS A 883 36.97 -20.28 47.55
C LYS A 883 37.91 -19.45 48.42
N ALA A 884 37.95 -19.70 49.73
CA ALA A 884 38.89 -19.05 50.65
C ALA A 884 39.79 -20.02 51.44
N ASN A 885 39.96 -21.27 50.98
CA ASN A 885 40.76 -22.30 51.68
C ASN A 885 41.77 -23.06 50.79
N ILE A 886 42.30 -22.44 49.72
CA ILE A 886 43.39 -23.04 48.91
C ILE A 886 44.67 -22.18 48.87
N GLU A 887 44.71 -20.99 49.47
CA GLU A 887 45.95 -20.21 49.59
C GLU A 887 46.21 -19.75 51.03
N MET A 888 46.46 -20.70 51.95
CA MET A 888 47.31 -20.53 53.14
C MET A 888 47.40 -21.83 53.94
N LYS A 889 48.06 -22.86 53.38
CA LYS A 889 48.72 -23.92 54.16
C LYS A 889 49.75 -24.68 53.31
N THR A 890 50.79 -23.94 52.93
CA THR A 890 52.16 -24.44 52.77
C THR A 890 53.04 -23.67 53.75
N SER A 891 52.83 -23.95 55.03
CA SER A 891 53.85 -23.88 56.07
C SER A 891 53.38 -24.74 57.24
N MET A 892 54.11 -25.84 57.45
CA MET A 892 53.90 -27.00 58.35
C MET A 892 52.98 -28.10 57.84
#